data_AF-A0A959PCX3-F1
#
_entry.id   AF-A0A959PCX3-F1
#
_cell.length_a   1.000
_cell.length_b   1.000
_cell.length_c   1.000
_cell.angle_alpha   90.00
_cell.angle_beta   90.00
_cell.angle_gamma   90.00
#
_symmetry.space_group_name_H-M   'P 1'
#
loop_
_entity.id
_entity.type
_entity.pdbx_description
1 polymer ?
#
loop_
_entity_poly.entity_id
_entity_poly.type
_entity_poly.pdbx_seq_one_letter_code
_entity_poly.pdbx_strand_id
1 'polypeptide(L)'
;MTRIRFAQWLIATSLLSSLLFACNLGPDVRFVSLSPIDQSPALIELEAAGTILGGIRIPAGNETFHLQGELENTSGHGETYALLAYYRNESYKHPEILHLPDGQFQYNHSASNNFYGKIPLGSDSLVNLEAGERHSFSIEWFVQGNPRNEERFFGAPQYNAIITEEEIESIIAQMESNPDWYAGELEKATQNGHSVEKQMRIDAVWTLDKVRKKGHNNNRWQRNPRMGNYSVLVAAVPVKSLDTIPAYIINPELPDTTCNCFVDPYYYWQHVVDTTKVLVAYNDAFRARLQFSQNPGIYVNPAWIDKLHLDTSNFSMEAGFNDSLYRWAPFEEFFVHDKDYVVPQNVAVVADVTGGDFHREDYEECLNMLDRGETMPRMVGYSSSAGKFVGLDHERNALWFENPGSESPEKGFKQNVGIQSRVGLTYGKYRALIQFPDQLSEEGFWNGLTEAFWLIYQDDGTWNLRSTCEGGYIEPHLPNGEVSRTATTNYSEIDIEIIKTSRYWPSTSYPNSTQPGFDDGRNNNLIIACTNWDLACPDPEGFHWGVSPIAYGDTTYVTHRWDDTYKALTSKYEYPHDMTVGHPIYYEIDWQPDRIIWSIGDAPDEMVVIGYMDTTITMVPDNQMVPVITQEFHDGAWWPTAPYHQNAVPFPALPLRGYLLEFTVE
;
A
#
# COMPACT_ATOMS: atom_id res chain seq x y z
N MET A 1 45.19 60.62 55.68
CA MET A 1 45.82 59.58 54.84
C MET A 1 45.73 60.07 53.39
N THR A 2 46.78 60.25 52.57
CA THR A 2 47.71 59.26 51.97
C THR A 2 46.95 58.12 51.25
N ARG A 3 47.12 57.79 49.95
CA ARG A 3 48.09 58.10 48.85
C ARG A 3 47.46 57.62 47.50
N ILE A 4 47.82 58.02 46.25
CA ILE A 4 48.68 59.07 45.67
C ILE A 4 48.35 59.28 44.15
N ARG A 5 48.44 60.52 43.61
CA ARG A 5 48.55 60.95 42.16
C ARG A 5 47.41 60.58 41.15
N PHE A 6 47.06 61.35 40.11
CA PHE A 6 47.77 62.15 39.06
C PHE A 6 48.51 61.28 38.01
N ALA A 7 48.46 61.52 36.68
CA ALA A 7 47.83 62.61 35.91
C ALA A 7 47.46 62.19 34.47
N GLN A 8 46.83 63.12 33.72
CA GLN A 8 46.52 63.05 32.29
C GLN A 8 47.79 62.99 31.41
N TRP A 9 47.73 62.35 30.23
CA TRP A 9 47.99 62.97 28.91
C TRP A 9 47.71 62.02 27.74
N LEU A 10 47.57 62.56 26.51
CA LEU A 10 47.31 61.88 25.22
C LEU A 10 45.93 61.17 25.15
N ILE A 11 44.96 61.50 24.30
CA ILE A 11 44.91 62.15 22.97
C ILE A 11 45.63 61.32 21.87
N ALA A 12 44.91 61.12 20.75
CA ALA A 12 45.32 60.39 19.54
C ALA A 12 45.29 58.84 19.60
N THR A 13 44.08 58.25 19.72
CA THR A 13 43.76 56.93 19.10
C THR A 13 42.26 56.63 18.93
N SER A 14 41.36 57.58 19.24
CA SER A 14 39.90 57.42 19.11
C SER A 14 39.37 57.60 17.68
N LEU A 15 40.11 57.08 16.69
CA LEU A 15 39.83 57.33 15.27
C LEU A 15 40.39 56.23 14.34
N LEU A 16 40.27 54.96 14.75
CA LEU A 16 40.31 53.76 13.88
C LEU A 16 39.85 52.54 14.70
N SER A 17 38.59 52.10 14.56
CA SER A 17 38.07 50.81 15.09
C SER A 17 36.57 50.60 14.80
N SER A 18 35.78 51.67 14.74
CA SER A 18 34.35 51.63 14.36
C SER A 18 34.13 51.45 12.85
N LEU A 19 34.87 50.51 12.25
CA LEU A 19 34.74 50.10 10.85
C LEU A 19 35.17 48.63 10.64
N LEU A 20 34.97 47.80 11.68
CA LEU A 20 34.67 46.40 11.44
C LEU A 20 33.32 46.35 10.73
N PHE A 21 33.35 46.31 9.40
CA PHE A 21 32.29 45.68 8.65
C PHE A 21 32.11 44.28 9.23
N ALA A 22 30.93 43.98 9.76
CA ALA A 22 30.47 42.61 9.73
C ALA A 22 30.31 42.29 8.24
N CYS A 23 31.23 41.52 7.66
CA CYS A 23 30.98 40.91 6.37
C CYS A 23 29.66 40.14 6.49
N ASN A 24 28.76 40.28 5.52
CA ASN A 24 27.66 39.33 5.39
C ASN A 24 28.29 37.94 5.23
N LEU A 25 28.06 37.08 6.21
CA LEU A 25 28.48 35.67 6.19
C LEU A 25 27.39 34.77 5.57
N GLY A 26 26.29 35.36 5.12
CA GLY A 26 25.35 34.71 4.21
C GLY A 26 25.82 34.81 2.76
N PRO A 27 25.20 34.06 1.85
CA PRO A 27 25.54 34.08 0.43
C PRO A 27 25.33 35.46 -0.19
N ASP A 28 26.08 35.74 -1.27
CA ASP A 28 26.05 37.00 -2.03
C ASP A 28 24.69 37.29 -2.72
N VAL A 29 23.67 36.46 -2.50
CA VAL A 29 22.34 36.51 -3.15
C VAL A 29 21.24 36.14 -2.14
N ARG A 30 20.05 36.72 -2.29
CA ARG A 30 18.87 36.41 -1.45
C ARG A 30 17.59 36.23 -2.26
N PHE A 31 16.66 35.44 -1.73
CA PHE A 31 15.26 35.48 -2.17
C PHE A 31 14.60 36.68 -1.49
N VAL A 32 14.01 37.57 -2.27
CA VAL A 32 13.20 38.69 -1.75
C VAL A 32 11.79 38.21 -1.43
N SER A 33 11.26 37.35 -2.29
CA SER A 33 10.01 36.64 -2.11
C SER A 33 10.12 35.26 -2.76
N LEU A 34 9.53 34.27 -2.11
CA LEU A 34 9.08 33.05 -2.75
C LEU A 34 7.58 33.00 -2.45
N SER A 35 6.74 33.06 -3.48
CA SER A 35 5.30 33.03 -3.27
C SER A 35 4.89 31.71 -2.61
N PRO A 36 3.88 31.68 -1.72
CA PRO A 36 3.17 30.43 -1.50
C PRO A 36 2.72 29.90 -2.86
N ILE A 37 2.84 28.60 -3.08
CA ILE A 37 2.35 27.96 -4.31
C ILE A 37 0.87 28.27 -4.43
N ASP A 38 0.38 28.53 -5.65
CA ASP A 38 -1.00 29.01 -5.86
C ASP A 38 -2.00 28.05 -5.19
N GLN A 39 -2.59 28.53 -4.09
CA GLN A 39 -3.30 27.73 -3.08
C GLN A 39 -2.39 26.76 -2.30
N SER A 40 -1.59 27.26 -1.34
CA SER A 40 -0.81 26.42 -0.41
C SER A 40 -1.27 26.57 1.06
N PRO A 41 -1.37 25.47 1.82
CA PRO A 41 -1.40 24.08 1.38
C PRO A 41 -2.84 23.68 0.99
N ALA A 42 -3.20 23.76 -0.30
CA ALA A 42 -4.46 23.20 -0.76
C ALA A 42 -4.46 21.67 -0.70
N LEU A 43 -5.65 21.11 -0.50
CA LEU A 43 -5.90 19.71 -0.76
C LEU A 43 -6.17 19.54 -2.27
N ILE A 44 -5.35 18.72 -2.92
CA ILE A 44 -5.51 18.28 -4.30
C ILE A 44 -6.13 16.88 -4.25
N GLU A 45 -7.42 16.80 -4.53
CA GLU A 45 -8.14 15.53 -4.62
C GLU A 45 -8.00 14.97 -6.05
N LEU A 46 -7.67 13.69 -6.13
CA LEU A 46 -7.37 12.96 -7.36
C LEU A 46 -8.31 11.76 -7.48
N GLU A 47 -8.67 11.37 -8.69
CA GLU A 47 -9.41 10.13 -8.95
C GLU A 47 -8.47 9.02 -9.41
N ALA A 48 -8.65 7.81 -8.86
CA ALA A 48 -7.90 6.62 -9.28
C ALA A 48 -8.32 6.12 -10.68
N ALA A 49 -9.54 6.48 -11.13
CA ALA A 49 -10.07 6.11 -12.43
C ALA A 49 -9.18 6.61 -13.59
N GLY A 50 -8.77 5.72 -14.48
CA GLY A 50 -7.90 6.05 -15.63
C GLY A 50 -6.39 5.94 -15.36
N THR A 51 -5.96 5.87 -14.10
CA THR A 51 -4.52 5.92 -13.74
C THR A 51 -3.76 4.65 -14.11
N ILE A 52 -4.44 3.50 -14.27
CA ILE A 52 -3.87 2.19 -14.61
C ILE A 52 -2.95 2.19 -15.86
N LEU A 53 -3.21 3.06 -16.83
CA LEU A 53 -2.40 3.14 -18.06
C LEU A 53 -1.08 3.91 -17.89
N GLY A 54 -1.04 4.89 -16.98
CA GLY A 54 -0.02 5.95 -16.96
C GLY A 54 0.56 6.27 -15.59
N GLY A 55 0.09 5.61 -14.52
CA GLY A 55 0.35 5.99 -13.14
C GLY A 55 -0.45 7.22 -12.71
N ILE A 56 -0.35 7.56 -11.42
CA ILE A 56 -0.95 8.78 -10.87
C ILE A 56 -0.10 9.99 -11.27
N ARG A 57 -0.77 11.11 -11.60
CA ARG A 57 -0.17 12.42 -11.88
C ARG A 57 -0.82 13.47 -10.96
N ILE A 58 -0.02 14.38 -10.41
CA ILE A 58 -0.50 15.43 -9.50
C ILE A 58 -0.05 16.82 -10.02
N PRO A 59 -0.95 17.76 -10.32
CA PRO A 59 -2.41 17.57 -10.45
C PRO A 59 -2.77 16.63 -11.62
N ALA A 60 -4.05 16.30 -11.74
CA ALA A 60 -4.53 15.40 -12.79
C ALA A 60 -4.43 16.00 -14.22
N GLY A 61 -4.62 15.16 -15.23
CA GLY A 61 -4.71 15.59 -16.63
C GLY A 61 -3.45 16.31 -17.15
N ASN A 62 -3.61 17.54 -17.62
CA ASN A 62 -2.54 18.38 -18.18
C ASN A 62 -2.17 19.58 -17.27
N GLU A 63 -2.78 19.72 -16.10
CA GLU A 63 -2.59 20.89 -15.22
C GLU A 63 -1.19 20.93 -14.61
N THR A 64 -0.78 22.07 -14.06
CA THR A 64 0.54 22.27 -13.44
C THR A 64 0.43 23.09 -12.17
N PHE A 65 1.32 22.81 -11.22
CA PHE A 65 1.60 23.75 -10.14
C PHE A 65 2.48 24.88 -10.65
N HIS A 66 2.26 26.09 -10.13
CA HIS A 66 3.05 27.27 -10.44
C HIS A 66 3.68 27.84 -9.16
N LEU A 67 4.97 28.15 -9.21
CA LEU A 67 5.75 28.75 -8.12
C LEU A 67 6.50 29.96 -8.66
N GLN A 68 6.21 31.13 -8.08
CA GLN A 68 6.85 32.40 -8.46
C GLN A 68 7.81 32.85 -7.35
N GLY A 69 8.88 33.57 -7.71
CA GLY A 69 9.79 34.16 -6.74
C GLY A 69 10.59 35.33 -7.32
N GLU A 70 11.31 36.03 -6.45
CA GLU A 70 12.23 37.11 -6.81
C GLU A 70 13.60 36.87 -6.15
N LEU A 71 14.65 36.87 -6.96
CA LEU A 71 16.05 36.73 -6.55
C LEU A 71 16.74 38.11 -6.63
N GLU A 72 17.53 38.48 -5.62
CA GLU A 72 18.30 39.73 -5.58
C GLU A 72 19.79 39.45 -5.34
N ASN A 73 20.66 39.95 -6.22
CA ASN A 73 22.11 39.91 -6.05
C ASN A 73 22.51 41.01 -5.06
N THR A 74 23.00 40.60 -3.89
CA THR A 74 23.41 41.50 -2.80
C THR A 74 24.90 41.81 -2.79
N SER A 75 25.66 41.23 -3.72
CA SER A 75 27.09 41.43 -3.87
C SER A 75 27.42 42.78 -4.53
N GLY A 76 28.70 43.16 -4.49
CA GLY A 76 29.22 44.35 -5.16
C GLY A 76 29.55 44.18 -6.65
N HIS A 77 29.12 43.10 -7.31
CA HIS A 77 29.47 42.77 -8.70
C HIS A 77 28.37 41.99 -9.42
N GLY A 78 28.38 41.99 -10.76
CA GLY A 78 27.52 41.12 -11.56
C GLY A 78 27.94 39.65 -11.47
N GLU A 79 26.96 38.74 -11.41
CA GLU A 79 27.15 37.29 -11.29
C GLU A 79 26.02 36.53 -12.02
N THR A 80 26.30 35.30 -12.47
CA THR A 80 25.30 34.38 -13.02
C THR A 80 24.96 33.30 -11.99
N TYR A 81 23.68 33.13 -11.69
CA TYR A 81 23.16 32.11 -10.79
C TYR A 81 22.39 31.03 -11.57
N ALA A 82 22.72 29.77 -11.32
CA ALA A 82 21.88 28.65 -11.68
C ALA A 82 20.83 28.41 -10.58
N LEU A 83 19.56 28.40 -10.97
CA LEU A 83 18.49 27.87 -10.13
C LEU A 83 18.46 26.34 -10.23
N LEU A 84 18.11 25.67 -9.13
CA LEU A 84 17.90 24.23 -9.04
C LEU A 84 16.69 23.96 -8.13
N ALA A 85 15.64 23.32 -8.64
CA ALA A 85 14.39 23.11 -7.93
C ALA A 85 13.99 21.63 -7.85
N TYR A 86 13.58 21.19 -6.65
CA TYR A 86 13.35 19.78 -6.30
C TYR A 86 12.10 19.65 -5.44
N TYR A 87 11.35 18.55 -5.61
CA TYR A 87 10.16 18.26 -4.83
C TYR A 87 10.14 16.81 -4.32
N ARG A 88 9.50 16.64 -3.16
CA ARG A 88 9.39 15.36 -2.46
C ARG A 88 8.12 15.30 -1.64
N ASN A 89 7.75 14.10 -1.22
CA ASN A 89 6.70 13.91 -0.24
C ASN A 89 7.33 13.97 1.16
N GLU A 90 6.76 14.77 2.05
CA GLU A 90 7.18 14.92 3.46
C GLU A 90 6.39 14.01 4.42
N SER A 91 5.29 13.42 3.93
CA SER A 91 4.52 12.39 4.64
C SER A 91 5.16 11.02 4.41
N TYR A 92 5.13 10.15 5.42
CA TYR A 92 5.71 8.80 5.34
C TYR A 92 7.16 8.82 4.82
N LYS A 93 7.94 9.82 5.26
CA LYS A 93 9.33 10.00 4.85
C LYS A 93 10.28 9.26 5.78
N HIS A 94 11.34 8.70 5.23
CA HIS A 94 12.47 8.26 6.04
C HIS A 94 13.33 9.48 6.43
N PRO A 95 13.85 9.59 7.67
CA PRO A 95 14.78 10.67 8.04
C PRO A 95 16.00 10.69 7.15
N GLU A 96 16.48 11.88 6.79
CA GLU A 96 17.56 12.10 5.82
C GLU A 96 18.94 11.65 6.33
N ILE A 97 19.09 11.60 7.66
CA ILE A 97 20.33 11.27 8.38
C ILE A 97 20.12 10.09 9.33
N LEU A 98 21.16 9.27 9.45
CA LEU A 98 21.32 8.28 10.52
C LEU A 98 22.42 8.77 11.47
N HIS A 99 22.11 8.88 12.76
CA HIS A 99 23.09 9.24 13.79
C HIS A 99 23.93 8.02 14.19
N LEU A 100 25.25 8.20 14.24
CA LEU A 100 26.20 7.15 14.61
C LEU A 100 26.56 7.24 16.10
N PRO A 101 26.95 6.12 16.76
CA PRO A 101 27.23 6.10 18.21
C PRO A 101 28.37 7.01 18.69
N ASP A 102 29.20 7.53 17.79
CA ASP A 102 30.28 8.48 18.08
C ASP A 102 29.86 9.96 17.91
N GLY A 103 28.60 10.21 17.54
CA GLY A 103 28.04 11.54 17.30
C GLY A 103 28.20 12.05 15.86
N GLN A 104 28.78 11.27 14.95
CA GLN A 104 28.73 11.57 13.51
C GLN A 104 27.33 11.28 12.94
N PHE A 105 27.12 11.65 11.68
CA PHE A 105 25.93 11.24 10.92
C PHE A 105 26.34 10.74 9.53
N GLN A 106 25.51 9.87 8.96
CA GLN A 106 25.61 9.43 7.57
C GLN A 106 24.26 9.59 6.87
N TYR A 107 24.27 9.58 5.53
CA TYR A 107 23.04 9.59 4.74
C TYR A 107 22.20 8.33 4.99
N ASN A 108 20.89 8.49 5.14
CA ASN A 108 19.97 7.37 5.15
C ASN A 108 19.61 6.97 3.72
N HIS A 109 20.05 5.80 3.24
CA HIS A 109 19.75 5.35 1.89
C HIS A 109 18.24 5.25 1.59
N SER A 110 17.41 4.93 2.59
CA SER A 110 15.95 4.86 2.42
C SER A 110 15.30 6.22 2.19
N ALA A 111 15.92 7.33 2.62
CA ALA A 111 15.44 8.68 2.31
C ALA A 111 15.43 8.98 0.80
N SER A 112 16.16 8.21 0.00
CA SER A 112 16.10 8.28 -1.47
C SER A 112 14.70 8.03 -2.02
N ASN A 113 13.84 7.30 -1.29
CA ASN A 113 12.45 7.02 -1.66
C ASN A 113 11.52 8.23 -1.48
N ASN A 114 11.86 9.18 -0.59
CA ASN A 114 11.08 10.40 -0.34
C ASN A 114 11.00 11.28 -1.61
N PHE A 115 12.09 11.32 -2.38
CA PHE A 115 12.27 12.18 -3.54
C PHE A 115 11.30 11.84 -4.67
N TYR A 116 10.52 12.86 -5.09
CA TYR A 116 9.52 12.72 -6.14
C TYR A 116 9.79 13.52 -7.42
N GLY A 117 10.84 14.35 -7.48
CA GLY A 117 11.38 14.83 -8.75
C GLY A 117 12.23 16.08 -8.67
N LYS A 118 12.94 16.34 -9.78
CA LYS A 118 13.56 17.63 -10.07
C LYS A 118 12.69 18.33 -11.10
N ILE A 119 12.50 19.64 -10.97
CA ILE A 119 11.78 20.42 -11.98
C ILE A 119 12.74 20.72 -13.14
N PRO A 120 12.36 20.46 -14.41
CA PRO A 120 13.16 20.88 -15.57
C PRO A 120 13.18 22.41 -15.64
N LEU A 121 14.37 23.00 -15.58
CA LEU A 121 14.55 24.45 -15.69
C LEU A 121 15.11 24.77 -17.07
N GLY A 122 14.44 25.66 -17.81
CA GLY A 122 14.72 25.97 -19.22
C GLY A 122 15.90 26.93 -19.42
N SER A 123 15.82 27.79 -20.44
CA SER A 123 16.74 28.93 -20.63
C SER A 123 16.87 29.78 -19.36
N ASP A 124 15.76 29.88 -18.63
CA ASP A 124 15.58 30.78 -17.50
C ASP A 124 16.13 30.17 -16.19
N SER A 125 16.77 28.99 -16.30
CA SER A 125 17.58 28.39 -15.23
C SER A 125 18.82 29.21 -14.89
N LEU A 126 19.34 30.01 -15.83
CA LEU A 126 20.56 30.80 -15.69
C LEU A 126 20.22 32.29 -15.60
N VAL A 127 20.16 32.80 -14.36
CA VAL A 127 19.83 34.19 -14.05
C VAL A 127 21.10 35.01 -13.97
N ASN A 128 21.30 35.93 -14.91
CA ASN A 128 22.33 36.97 -14.79
C ASN A 128 21.77 38.12 -13.95
N LEU A 129 22.53 38.57 -12.93
CA LEU A 129 22.17 39.70 -12.08
C LEU A 129 23.36 40.64 -11.90
N GLU A 130 23.20 41.90 -12.25
CA GLU A 130 24.10 42.98 -11.84
C GLU A 130 24.01 43.26 -10.33
N ALA A 131 24.96 44.03 -9.80
CA ALA A 131 25.03 44.34 -8.37
C ALA A 131 23.77 45.11 -7.89
N GLY A 132 22.99 44.51 -6.98
CA GLY A 132 21.71 45.05 -6.51
C GLY A 132 20.53 44.82 -7.45
N GLU A 133 20.69 44.08 -8.55
CA GLU A 133 19.60 43.75 -9.47
C GLU A 133 18.65 42.70 -8.87
N ARG A 134 17.40 42.74 -9.33
CA ARG A 134 16.34 41.80 -8.98
C ARG A 134 15.81 41.12 -10.23
N HIS A 135 15.54 39.82 -10.13
CA HIS A 135 14.96 39.02 -11.19
C HIS A 135 13.80 38.18 -10.65
N SER A 136 12.62 38.36 -11.22
CA SER A 136 11.45 37.52 -10.96
C SER A 136 11.52 36.26 -11.82
N PHE A 137 11.34 35.09 -11.21
CA PHE A 137 11.31 33.79 -11.89
C PHE A 137 9.96 33.09 -11.66
N SER A 138 9.60 32.18 -12.58
CA SER A 138 8.45 31.29 -12.46
C SER A 138 8.89 29.85 -12.74
N ILE A 139 8.30 28.89 -12.02
CA ILE A 139 8.61 27.47 -12.10
C ILE A 139 7.30 26.70 -12.21
N GLU A 140 7.21 25.81 -13.20
CA GLU A 140 6.01 25.03 -13.50
C GLU A 140 6.32 23.54 -13.45
N TRP A 141 5.51 22.75 -12.75
CA TRP A 141 5.73 21.30 -12.64
C TRP A 141 4.46 20.52 -12.34
N PHE A 142 4.61 19.20 -12.37
CA PHE A 142 3.65 18.21 -11.88
C PHE A 142 4.45 17.05 -11.27
N VAL A 143 3.83 16.28 -10.37
CA VAL A 143 4.38 15.03 -9.83
C VAL A 143 3.91 13.87 -10.70
N GLN A 144 4.81 12.90 -10.93
CA GLN A 144 4.51 11.64 -11.61
C GLN A 144 5.38 10.51 -11.03
N GLY A 145 5.01 9.26 -11.30
CA GLY A 145 5.77 8.10 -10.85
C GLY A 145 7.13 7.89 -11.55
N ASN A 146 7.95 6.99 -11.01
CA ASN A 146 9.36 6.75 -11.40
C ASN A 146 10.13 8.03 -11.84
N PRO A 147 10.20 9.07 -11.00
CA PRO A 147 10.63 10.40 -11.42
C PRO A 147 12.13 10.53 -11.75
N ARG A 148 12.94 9.54 -11.36
CA ARG A 148 14.38 9.45 -11.72
C ARG A 148 14.63 8.68 -13.02
N ASN A 149 13.59 8.14 -13.67
CA ASN A 149 13.73 7.22 -14.80
C ASN A 149 14.57 5.97 -14.47
N GLU A 150 14.38 5.39 -13.27
CA GLU A 150 15.10 4.19 -12.82
C GLU A 150 14.75 2.99 -13.72
N GLU A 151 15.77 2.31 -14.27
CA GLU A 151 15.61 1.24 -15.27
C GLU A 151 14.79 0.04 -14.75
N ARG A 152 14.75 -0.20 -13.44
CA ARG A 152 13.95 -1.27 -12.82
C ARG A 152 12.43 -1.13 -13.06
N PHE A 153 11.97 0.07 -13.40
CA PHE A 153 10.56 0.35 -13.75
C PHE A 153 10.38 0.59 -15.27
N PHE A 154 11.26 0.03 -16.11
CA PHE A 154 11.09 0.03 -17.56
C PHE A 154 10.61 -1.34 -18.04
N GLY A 155 9.61 -1.35 -18.91
CA GLY A 155 9.02 -2.58 -19.42
C GLY A 155 8.08 -2.32 -20.60
N ALA A 156 7.13 -3.23 -20.82
CA ALA A 156 6.06 -2.97 -21.78
C ALA A 156 5.08 -1.89 -21.26
N PRO A 157 4.49 -1.09 -22.16
CA PRO A 157 3.46 -0.12 -21.80
C PRO A 157 2.11 -0.79 -21.50
N GLN A 158 1.36 -0.26 -20.51
CA GLN A 158 0.09 -0.85 -20.05
C GLN A 158 -1.04 -0.88 -21.08
N TYR A 159 -0.99 -0.06 -22.13
CA TYR A 159 -1.97 -0.17 -23.24
C TYR A 159 -1.79 -1.46 -24.06
N ASN A 160 -0.66 -2.17 -23.93
CA ASN A 160 -0.45 -3.49 -24.52
C ASN A 160 -1.02 -4.65 -23.67
N ALA A 161 -1.75 -4.40 -22.56
CA ALA A 161 -2.30 -5.50 -21.74
C ALA A 161 -3.73 -5.94 -22.14
N ILE A 162 -4.48 -5.16 -22.92
CA ILE A 162 -5.82 -5.56 -23.43
C ILE A 162 -5.63 -6.69 -24.44
N ILE A 163 -5.82 -7.94 -24.05
CA ILE A 163 -5.75 -9.09 -24.97
C ILE A 163 -7.06 -9.16 -25.75
N THR A 164 -6.99 -9.10 -27.08
CA THR A 164 -8.16 -9.22 -27.96
C THR A 164 -8.34 -10.65 -28.48
N GLU A 165 -9.57 -11.02 -28.83
CA GLU A 165 -9.89 -12.34 -29.38
C GLU A 165 -9.10 -12.63 -30.68
N GLU A 166 -8.96 -11.63 -31.56
CA GLU A 166 -8.18 -11.72 -32.80
C GLU A 166 -6.69 -12.07 -32.54
N GLU A 167 -6.11 -11.58 -31.45
CA GLU A 167 -4.74 -11.91 -31.06
C GLU A 167 -4.63 -13.31 -30.45
N ILE A 168 -5.64 -13.75 -29.69
CA ILE A 168 -5.72 -15.12 -29.16
C ILE A 168 -5.80 -16.10 -30.35
N GLU A 169 -6.73 -15.88 -31.29
CA GLU A 169 -6.87 -16.67 -32.52
C GLU A 169 -5.57 -16.66 -33.34
N SER A 170 -4.88 -15.52 -33.42
CA SER A 170 -3.59 -15.40 -34.13
C SER A 170 -2.47 -16.25 -33.51
N ILE A 171 -2.44 -16.40 -32.18
CA ILE A 171 -1.45 -17.26 -31.50
C ILE A 171 -1.85 -18.74 -31.58
N ILE A 172 -3.14 -19.07 -31.45
CA ILE A 172 -3.65 -20.44 -31.66
C ILE A 172 -3.28 -20.92 -33.08
N ALA A 173 -3.51 -20.11 -34.11
CA ALA A 173 -3.12 -20.45 -35.48
C ALA A 173 -1.59 -20.66 -35.64
N GLN A 174 -0.77 -19.96 -34.84
CA GLN A 174 0.68 -20.19 -34.82
C GLN A 174 1.04 -21.52 -34.14
N MET A 175 0.36 -21.89 -33.04
CA MET A 175 0.51 -23.20 -32.37
C MET A 175 0.14 -24.34 -33.32
N GLU A 176 -1.04 -24.29 -33.95
CA GLU A 176 -1.51 -25.29 -34.92
C GLU A 176 -0.54 -25.44 -36.11
N SER A 177 0.09 -24.34 -36.54
CA SER A 177 1.07 -24.35 -37.63
C SER A 177 2.44 -24.92 -37.26
N ASN A 178 2.72 -25.11 -35.96
CA ASN A 178 4.01 -25.55 -35.44
C ASN A 178 3.89 -26.95 -34.80
N PRO A 179 4.35 -28.02 -35.49
CA PRO A 179 4.15 -29.40 -35.03
C PRO A 179 4.71 -29.70 -33.63
N ASP A 180 5.85 -29.11 -33.28
CA ASP A 180 6.50 -29.33 -31.98
C ASP A 180 5.73 -28.62 -30.85
N TRP A 181 5.15 -27.45 -31.14
CA TRP A 181 4.32 -26.71 -30.18
C TRP A 181 2.98 -27.41 -29.99
N TYR A 182 2.28 -27.75 -31.07
CA TYR A 182 1.01 -28.48 -31.03
C TYR A 182 1.12 -29.85 -30.31
N ALA A 183 2.25 -30.55 -30.47
CA ALA A 183 2.53 -31.77 -29.71
C ALA A 183 2.65 -31.52 -28.20
N GLY A 184 3.28 -30.41 -27.79
CA GLY A 184 3.33 -29.99 -26.40
C GLY A 184 1.95 -29.60 -25.84
N GLU A 185 1.11 -28.93 -26.61
CA GLU A 185 -0.26 -28.59 -26.18
C GLU A 185 -1.17 -29.81 -26.06
N LEU A 186 -1.00 -30.83 -26.92
CA LEU A 186 -1.65 -32.14 -26.76
C LEU A 186 -1.23 -32.85 -25.46
N GLU A 187 0.06 -32.78 -25.09
CA GLU A 187 0.55 -33.37 -23.84
C GLU A 187 -0.03 -32.64 -22.63
N LYS A 188 0.07 -31.30 -22.57
CA LYS A 188 -0.50 -30.50 -21.48
C LYS A 188 -2.02 -30.70 -21.35
N ALA A 189 -2.77 -30.68 -22.46
CA ALA A 189 -4.22 -30.92 -22.46
C ALA A 189 -4.57 -32.28 -21.83
N THR A 190 -3.76 -33.31 -22.13
CA THR A 190 -3.90 -34.65 -21.55
C THR A 190 -3.57 -34.67 -20.06
N GLN A 191 -2.53 -33.96 -19.62
CA GLN A 191 -2.15 -33.84 -18.20
C GLN A 191 -3.19 -33.04 -17.39
N ASN A 192 -3.75 -31.97 -17.97
CA ASN A 192 -4.71 -31.05 -17.35
C ASN A 192 -6.18 -31.50 -17.50
N GLY A 193 -6.44 -32.62 -18.19
CA GLY A 193 -7.77 -33.24 -18.27
C GLY A 193 -8.79 -32.50 -19.13
N HIS A 194 -8.37 -31.75 -20.15
CA HIS A 194 -9.28 -31.01 -21.04
C HIS A 194 -8.88 -31.09 -22.53
N SER A 195 -9.58 -30.37 -23.40
CA SER A 195 -9.33 -30.42 -24.85
C SER A 195 -8.08 -29.61 -25.24
N VAL A 196 -7.53 -29.91 -26.42
CA VAL A 196 -6.34 -29.24 -26.97
C VAL A 196 -6.63 -27.81 -27.38
N GLU A 197 -7.82 -27.53 -27.90
CA GLU A 197 -8.29 -26.19 -28.26
C GLU A 197 -8.35 -25.28 -27.02
N LYS A 198 -8.79 -25.83 -25.88
CA LYS A 198 -8.77 -25.13 -24.60
C LYS A 198 -7.34 -24.88 -24.10
N GLN A 199 -6.44 -25.85 -24.25
CA GLN A 199 -5.03 -25.67 -23.86
C GLN A 199 -4.35 -24.59 -24.71
N MET A 200 -4.51 -24.64 -26.04
CA MET A 200 -3.99 -23.63 -26.95
C MET A 200 -4.50 -22.23 -26.60
N ARG A 201 -5.77 -22.09 -26.18
CA ARG A 201 -6.29 -20.80 -25.68
C ARG A 201 -5.57 -20.30 -24.42
N ILE A 202 -5.43 -21.16 -23.41
CA ILE A 202 -4.77 -20.82 -22.13
C ILE A 202 -3.32 -20.39 -22.40
N ASP A 203 -2.57 -21.18 -23.17
CA ASP A 203 -1.18 -20.86 -23.51
C ASP A 203 -1.06 -19.68 -24.47
N ALA A 204 -2.06 -19.37 -25.29
CA ALA A 204 -2.09 -18.19 -26.14
C ALA A 204 -2.22 -16.91 -25.29
N VAL A 205 -3.17 -16.88 -24.35
CA VAL A 205 -3.33 -15.77 -23.40
C VAL A 205 -2.09 -15.59 -22.53
N TRP A 206 -1.51 -16.69 -22.03
CA TRP A 206 -0.24 -16.66 -21.28
C TRP A 206 0.95 -16.17 -22.13
N THR A 207 1.04 -16.61 -23.38
CA THR A 207 2.10 -16.16 -24.31
C THR A 207 1.96 -14.67 -24.60
N LEU A 208 0.74 -14.19 -24.82
CA LEU A 208 0.45 -12.78 -25.02
C LEU A 208 0.85 -11.97 -23.79
N ASP A 209 0.45 -12.35 -22.57
CA ASP A 209 0.91 -11.73 -21.32
C ASP A 209 2.45 -11.65 -21.22
N LYS A 210 3.14 -12.78 -21.42
CA LYS A 210 4.61 -12.86 -21.32
C LYS A 210 5.34 -12.06 -22.39
N VAL A 211 4.77 -11.91 -23.59
CA VAL A 211 5.31 -11.04 -24.65
C VAL A 211 5.02 -9.57 -24.34
N ARG A 212 3.78 -9.27 -23.94
CA ARG A 212 3.27 -7.92 -23.62
C ARG A 212 3.72 -7.38 -22.26
N LYS A 213 4.62 -8.08 -21.57
CA LYS A 213 5.42 -7.55 -20.44
C LYS A 213 6.83 -7.05 -20.85
N LYS A 214 7.27 -7.27 -22.11
CA LYS A 214 8.58 -6.82 -22.62
C LYS A 214 8.52 -5.45 -23.31
N GLY A 215 9.43 -4.54 -22.96
CA GLY A 215 9.57 -3.24 -23.63
C GLY A 215 10.57 -2.31 -22.95
N HIS A 216 10.58 -1.05 -23.39
CA HIS A 216 11.42 0.04 -22.86
C HIS A 216 10.60 1.30 -22.56
N ASN A 217 9.32 1.15 -22.22
CA ASN A 217 8.49 2.23 -21.71
C ASN A 217 8.78 2.46 -20.22
N ASN A 218 8.85 3.71 -19.77
CA ASN A 218 8.88 4.01 -18.34
C ASN A 218 7.49 3.79 -17.74
N ASN A 219 7.35 2.73 -16.94
CA ASN A 219 6.12 2.34 -16.29
C ASN A 219 5.94 3.12 -14.97
N ARG A 220 5.60 4.40 -15.11
CA ARG A 220 5.33 5.36 -14.03
C ARG A 220 4.52 4.76 -12.87
N TRP A 221 3.50 3.96 -13.18
CA TRP A 221 2.62 3.29 -12.22
C TRP A 221 3.34 2.32 -11.26
N GLN A 222 4.53 1.83 -11.58
CA GLN A 222 5.32 0.90 -10.74
C GLN A 222 6.09 1.60 -9.61
N ARG A 223 6.08 2.94 -9.58
CA ARG A 223 6.54 3.73 -8.43
C ARG A 223 5.65 4.97 -8.35
N ASN A 224 4.39 4.78 -7.98
CA ASN A 224 3.40 5.85 -7.93
C ASN A 224 3.80 6.97 -6.95
N PRO A 225 3.33 8.22 -7.18
CA PRO A 225 3.29 9.26 -6.16
C PRO A 225 2.59 8.80 -4.88
N ARG A 226 3.21 9.04 -3.72
CA ARG A 226 2.56 8.93 -2.41
C ARG A 226 1.51 10.03 -2.24
N MET A 227 0.46 9.77 -1.47
CA MET A 227 -0.47 10.80 -1.03
C MET A 227 0.09 11.57 0.18
N GLY A 228 -0.61 12.60 0.63
CA GLY A 228 -0.17 13.47 1.73
C GLY A 228 0.61 14.72 1.27
N ASN A 229 1.34 15.31 2.21
CA ASN A 229 1.99 16.61 2.08
C ASN A 229 3.25 16.57 1.19
N TYR A 230 3.37 17.53 0.27
CA TYR A 230 4.53 17.75 -0.59
C TYR A 230 5.24 19.07 -0.26
N SER A 231 6.55 19.12 -0.50
CA SER A 231 7.38 20.33 -0.38
C SER A 231 8.18 20.62 -1.64
N VAL A 232 8.54 21.89 -1.86
CA VAL A 232 9.50 22.33 -2.88
C VAL A 232 10.71 22.99 -2.22
N LEU A 233 11.90 22.64 -2.71
CA LEU A 233 13.19 23.23 -2.37
C LEU A 233 13.73 23.93 -3.61
N VAL A 234 14.08 25.21 -3.49
CA VAL A 234 14.76 25.97 -4.54
C VAL A 234 16.12 26.45 -4.04
N ALA A 235 17.19 26.02 -4.72
CA ALA A 235 18.55 26.48 -4.47
C ALA A 235 18.99 27.45 -5.58
N ALA A 236 19.73 28.50 -5.23
CA ALA A 236 20.37 29.43 -6.14
C ALA A 236 21.89 29.39 -5.94
N VAL A 237 22.61 28.94 -6.98
CA VAL A 237 24.04 28.63 -6.94
C VAL A 237 24.78 29.49 -7.97
N PRO A 238 25.87 30.20 -7.63
CA PRO A 238 26.72 30.84 -8.63
C PRO A 238 27.21 29.81 -9.67
N VAL A 239 27.14 30.11 -10.97
CA VAL A 239 27.51 29.14 -12.03
C VAL A 239 28.95 28.64 -11.86
N LYS A 240 29.87 29.54 -11.43
CA LYS A 240 31.27 29.24 -11.06
C LYS A 240 31.44 28.22 -9.92
N SER A 241 30.36 27.84 -9.23
CA SER A 241 30.34 26.90 -8.12
C SER A 241 29.63 25.58 -8.44
N LEU A 242 28.97 25.45 -9.61
CA LEU A 242 28.33 24.19 -10.02
C LEU A 242 29.33 23.02 -10.09
N ASP A 243 30.55 23.26 -10.55
CA ASP A 243 31.64 22.25 -10.60
C ASP A 243 32.05 21.71 -9.22
N THR A 244 31.59 22.31 -8.12
CA THR A 244 31.82 21.85 -6.74
C THR A 244 30.65 21.04 -6.15
N ILE A 245 29.54 20.94 -6.89
CA ILE A 245 28.33 20.22 -6.47
C ILE A 245 28.32 18.84 -7.15
N PRO A 246 28.00 17.74 -6.43
CA PRO A 246 28.02 16.41 -7.03
C PRO A 246 27.05 16.28 -8.20
N ALA A 247 27.46 15.57 -9.26
CA ALA A 247 26.68 15.44 -10.48
C ALA A 247 25.28 14.83 -10.25
N TYR A 248 25.13 13.95 -9.26
CA TYR A 248 23.84 13.37 -8.85
C TYR A 248 22.91 14.33 -8.10
N ILE A 249 23.43 15.44 -7.56
CA ILE A 249 22.59 16.53 -7.01
C ILE A 249 22.11 17.42 -8.15
N ILE A 250 22.98 17.75 -9.10
CA ILE A 250 22.61 18.54 -10.29
C ILE A 250 21.63 17.75 -11.18
N ASN A 251 21.86 16.45 -11.36
CA ASN A 251 20.96 15.53 -12.05
C ASN A 251 20.63 14.28 -11.19
N PRO A 252 19.51 14.30 -10.43
CA PRO A 252 19.07 13.18 -9.59
C PRO A 252 18.64 11.90 -10.33
N GLU A 253 18.66 11.87 -11.66
CA GLU A 253 18.57 10.63 -12.45
C GLU A 253 19.86 9.79 -12.37
N LEU A 254 20.98 10.40 -11.96
CA LEU A 254 22.25 9.71 -11.75
C LEU A 254 22.39 9.26 -10.28
N PRO A 255 22.90 8.05 -10.00
CA PRO A 255 23.30 7.65 -8.65
C PRO A 255 24.64 8.29 -8.25
N ASP A 256 24.92 8.34 -6.94
CA ASP A 256 26.29 8.53 -6.45
C ASP A 256 27.10 7.25 -6.76
N THR A 257 28.17 7.41 -7.54
CA THR A 257 29.02 6.31 -8.01
C THR A 257 29.87 5.68 -6.90
N THR A 258 29.93 6.30 -5.71
CA THR A 258 30.67 5.82 -4.53
C THR A 258 29.92 4.71 -3.80
N CYS A 259 28.59 4.84 -3.69
CA CYS A 259 27.69 3.83 -3.10
C CYS A 259 26.89 3.04 -4.14
N ASN A 260 26.90 3.46 -5.41
CA ASN A 260 25.95 3.05 -6.45
C ASN A 260 24.48 3.19 -6.00
N CYS A 261 24.17 4.34 -5.36
CA CYS A 261 22.88 4.58 -4.71
C CYS A 261 22.32 5.96 -5.06
N PHE A 262 21.00 6.11 -5.01
CA PHE A 262 20.36 7.41 -5.21
C PHE A 262 20.36 8.24 -3.92
N VAL A 263 20.53 9.55 -4.08
CA VAL A 263 20.48 10.52 -2.98
C VAL A 263 19.20 11.37 -3.10
N ASP A 264 18.56 11.71 -1.99
CA ASP A 264 17.58 12.81 -1.93
C ASP A 264 18.35 14.15 -1.92
N PRO A 265 18.19 15.04 -2.92
CA PRO A 265 18.88 16.32 -2.94
C PRO A 265 18.69 17.16 -1.67
N TYR A 266 17.56 17.00 -0.96
CA TYR A 266 17.34 17.67 0.33
C TYR A 266 18.45 17.38 1.35
N TYR A 267 18.93 16.13 1.44
CA TYR A 267 20.04 15.78 2.34
C TYR A 267 21.29 16.63 2.07
N TYR A 268 21.65 16.81 0.79
CA TYR A 268 22.82 17.62 0.42
C TYR A 268 22.63 19.09 0.82
N TRP A 269 21.48 19.67 0.46
CA TRP A 269 21.19 21.08 0.72
C TRP A 269 20.97 21.41 2.22
N GLN A 270 20.57 20.42 3.03
CA GLN A 270 20.31 20.59 4.47
C GLN A 270 21.51 20.25 5.35
N HIS A 271 22.39 19.32 4.93
CA HIS A 271 23.41 18.74 5.82
C HIS A 271 24.84 18.71 5.26
N VAL A 272 25.04 18.92 3.95
CA VAL A 272 26.36 18.79 3.30
C VAL A 272 26.87 20.09 2.68
N VAL A 273 25.98 20.92 2.12
CA VAL A 273 26.36 22.18 1.47
C VAL A 273 26.80 23.23 2.48
N ASP A 274 27.79 24.03 2.10
CA ASP A 274 28.14 25.25 2.83
C ASP A 274 27.13 26.36 2.49
N THR A 275 26.14 26.54 3.36
CA THR A 275 25.06 27.54 3.23
C THR A 275 25.55 28.99 3.34
N THR A 276 26.83 29.24 3.64
CA THR A 276 27.43 30.59 3.46
C THR A 276 27.71 30.92 1.99
N LYS A 277 27.71 29.90 1.10
CA LYS A 277 28.02 30.02 -0.34
C LYS A 277 26.83 29.78 -1.26
N VAL A 278 25.78 29.12 -0.77
CA VAL A 278 24.57 28.79 -1.54
C VAL A 278 23.34 29.25 -0.78
N LEU A 279 22.41 29.89 -1.50
CA LEU A 279 21.09 30.25 -1.00
C LEU A 279 20.12 29.09 -1.26
N VAL A 280 19.36 28.70 -0.23
CA VAL A 280 18.30 27.68 -0.35
C VAL A 280 17.02 28.20 0.31
N ALA A 281 15.88 27.96 -0.32
CA ALA A 281 14.55 28.20 0.23
C ALA A 281 13.69 26.94 0.16
N TYR A 282 12.73 26.86 1.08
CA TYR A 282 11.79 25.76 1.25
C TYR A 282 10.37 26.33 1.24
N ASN A 283 9.41 25.56 0.70
CA ASN A 283 8.01 25.94 0.64
C ASN A 283 7.14 24.68 0.78
N ASP A 284 6.16 24.72 1.68
CA ASP A 284 5.12 23.70 1.73
C ASP A 284 4.22 23.89 0.50
N ALA A 285 4.00 22.82 -0.26
CA ALA A 285 3.46 22.94 -1.61
C ALA A 285 1.95 22.74 -1.66
N PHE A 286 1.51 21.53 -1.31
CA PHE A 286 0.13 21.07 -1.36
C PHE A 286 0.03 19.76 -0.56
N ARG A 287 -1.20 19.32 -0.30
CA ARG A 287 -1.52 17.97 0.19
C ARG A 287 -2.27 17.22 -0.90
N ALA A 288 -1.91 15.97 -1.19
CA ALA A 288 -2.64 15.12 -2.12
C ALA A 288 -3.52 14.11 -1.38
N ARG A 289 -4.70 13.78 -1.94
CA ARG A 289 -5.56 12.65 -1.56
C ARG A 289 -6.00 11.93 -2.83
N LEU A 290 -6.04 10.61 -2.80
CA LEU A 290 -6.59 9.79 -3.88
C LEU A 290 -7.93 9.20 -3.48
N GLN A 291 -8.98 9.52 -4.24
CA GLN A 291 -10.31 8.91 -4.19
C GLN A 291 -10.37 7.73 -5.15
N PHE A 292 -11.12 6.69 -4.79
CA PHE A 292 -11.43 5.56 -5.66
C PHE A 292 -12.93 5.53 -5.95
N SER A 293 -13.38 6.29 -6.97
CA SER A 293 -14.79 6.26 -7.38
C SER A 293 -15.26 4.87 -7.79
N GLN A 294 -16.45 4.49 -7.34
CA GLN A 294 -17.10 3.21 -7.63
C GLN A 294 -17.68 3.19 -9.06
N ASN A 295 -18.26 4.32 -9.49
CA ASN A 295 -19.03 4.48 -10.74
C ASN A 295 -18.39 3.92 -12.04
N PRO A 296 -17.05 3.88 -12.23
CA PRO A 296 -16.46 3.28 -13.42
C PRO A 296 -16.62 1.75 -13.53
N GLY A 297 -17.13 1.07 -12.50
CA GLY A 297 -17.40 -0.37 -12.48
C GLY A 297 -16.22 -1.23 -12.02
N ILE A 298 -16.35 -2.54 -12.23
CA ILE A 298 -15.42 -3.59 -11.78
C ILE A 298 -14.85 -4.33 -12.99
N TYR A 299 -13.53 -4.33 -13.13
CA TYR A 299 -12.85 -5.09 -14.17
C TYR A 299 -12.79 -6.59 -13.80
N VAL A 300 -12.90 -7.47 -14.80
CA VAL A 300 -12.56 -8.89 -14.65
C VAL A 300 -11.34 -9.18 -15.50
N ASN A 301 -10.27 -9.64 -14.85
CA ASN A 301 -8.98 -9.92 -15.47
C ASN A 301 -9.02 -11.28 -16.21
N PRO A 302 -8.81 -11.33 -17.54
CA PRO A 302 -8.88 -12.57 -18.33
C PRO A 302 -7.96 -13.68 -17.85
N ALA A 303 -6.82 -13.33 -17.23
CA ALA A 303 -5.90 -14.32 -16.68
C ALA A 303 -6.55 -15.20 -15.59
N TRP A 304 -7.58 -14.71 -14.88
CA TRP A 304 -8.35 -15.51 -13.93
C TRP A 304 -9.43 -16.35 -14.63
N ILE A 305 -10.09 -15.83 -15.66
CA ILE A 305 -11.14 -16.53 -16.42
C ILE A 305 -10.63 -17.87 -16.95
N ASP A 306 -9.52 -17.86 -17.68
CA ASP A 306 -8.95 -19.06 -18.29
C ASP A 306 -8.31 -19.99 -17.24
N LYS A 307 -7.61 -19.43 -16.23
CA LYS A 307 -6.91 -20.17 -15.15
C LYS A 307 -7.85 -20.90 -14.20
N LEU A 308 -8.99 -20.30 -13.87
CA LEU A 308 -9.99 -20.84 -12.93
C LEU A 308 -11.22 -21.42 -13.63
N HIS A 309 -11.28 -21.31 -14.97
CA HIS A 309 -12.34 -21.83 -15.85
C HIS A 309 -13.73 -21.22 -15.59
N LEU A 310 -13.76 -19.89 -15.45
CA LEU A 310 -14.94 -19.13 -15.00
C LEU A 310 -15.99 -18.97 -16.10
N ASP A 311 -17.27 -19.11 -15.73
CA ASP A 311 -18.39 -18.76 -16.61
C ASP A 311 -18.55 -17.23 -16.71
N THR A 312 -18.45 -16.70 -17.92
CA THR A 312 -18.57 -15.27 -18.23
C THR A 312 -20.00 -14.84 -18.56
N SER A 313 -21.00 -15.72 -18.41
CA SER A 313 -22.41 -15.45 -18.77
C SER A 313 -23.05 -14.27 -18.03
N ASN A 314 -22.50 -13.86 -16.89
CA ASN A 314 -22.98 -12.74 -16.07
C ASN A 314 -22.27 -11.40 -16.38
N PHE A 315 -21.38 -11.34 -17.37
CA PHE A 315 -20.70 -10.10 -17.77
C PHE A 315 -21.68 -9.01 -18.23
N SER A 316 -21.39 -7.79 -17.80
CA SER A 316 -22.16 -6.59 -18.10
C SER A 316 -21.24 -5.43 -18.54
N MET A 317 -21.80 -4.24 -18.72
CA MET A 317 -21.00 -3.02 -18.90
C MET A 317 -20.31 -2.57 -17.61
N GLU A 318 -20.79 -3.04 -16.45
CA GLU A 318 -20.43 -2.57 -15.10
C GLU A 318 -19.55 -3.55 -14.34
N ALA A 319 -19.59 -4.84 -14.69
CA ALA A 319 -18.73 -5.90 -14.18
C ALA A 319 -18.34 -6.86 -15.32
N GLY A 320 -17.05 -7.01 -15.61
CA GLY A 320 -16.56 -7.89 -16.68
C GLY A 320 -15.30 -7.43 -17.40
N PHE A 321 -15.03 -8.02 -18.57
CA PHE A 321 -13.87 -7.68 -19.42
C PHE A 321 -14.30 -6.82 -20.64
N ASN A 322 -14.04 -5.51 -20.59
CA ASN A 322 -14.15 -4.61 -21.75
C ASN A 322 -13.15 -3.44 -21.67
N ASP A 323 -12.96 -2.70 -22.77
CA ASP A 323 -12.00 -1.58 -22.86
C ASP A 323 -12.29 -0.44 -21.87
N SER A 324 -13.56 -0.12 -21.62
CA SER A 324 -13.95 0.93 -20.68
C SER A 324 -13.61 0.53 -19.24
N LEU A 325 -13.98 -0.69 -18.83
CA LEU A 325 -13.62 -1.24 -17.53
C LEU A 325 -12.09 -1.32 -17.38
N TYR A 326 -11.38 -1.85 -18.39
CA TYR A 326 -9.94 -1.96 -18.34
C TYR A 326 -9.24 -0.62 -18.08
N ARG A 327 -9.69 0.46 -18.72
CA ARG A 327 -9.12 1.81 -18.58
C ARG A 327 -9.56 2.51 -17.30
N TRP A 328 -10.85 2.45 -16.97
CA TRP A 328 -11.44 3.37 -15.99
C TRP A 328 -11.82 2.73 -14.65
N ALA A 329 -12.09 1.43 -14.60
CA ALA A 329 -12.37 0.73 -13.33
C ALA A 329 -11.13 0.77 -12.42
N PRO A 330 -11.21 1.38 -11.22
CA PRO A 330 -10.12 1.35 -10.26
C PRO A 330 -10.10 0.06 -9.43
N PHE A 331 -11.10 -0.82 -9.59
CA PHE A 331 -11.23 -2.12 -8.93
C PHE A 331 -11.39 -3.28 -9.93
N GLU A 332 -10.96 -4.48 -9.53
CA GLU A 332 -11.27 -5.76 -10.18
C GLU A 332 -11.87 -6.78 -9.19
N GLU A 333 -12.56 -7.80 -9.74
CA GLU A 333 -13.07 -8.93 -8.96
C GLU A 333 -11.90 -9.75 -8.40
N PHE A 334 -11.91 -9.99 -7.08
CA PHE A 334 -10.86 -10.75 -6.40
C PHE A 334 -11.13 -12.26 -6.46
N PHE A 335 -10.10 -13.04 -6.75
CA PHE A 335 -10.17 -14.51 -6.80
C PHE A 335 -9.06 -15.12 -5.94
N VAL A 336 -9.45 -15.85 -4.89
CA VAL A 336 -8.50 -16.56 -4.01
C VAL A 336 -7.69 -17.58 -4.82
N HIS A 337 -6.37 -17.49 -4.69
CA HIS A 337 -5.42 -18.19 -5.56
C HIS A 337 -5.14 -19.65 -5.16
N ASP A 338 -5.18 -19.94 -3.87
CA ASP A 338 -4.61 -21.17 -3.34
C ASP A 338 -5.40 -22.43 -3.70
N LYS A 339 -4.71 -23.56 -3.57
CA LYS A 339 -5.19 -24.88 -4.02
C LYS A 339 -5.34 -25.90 -2.89
N ASP A 340 -4.78 -25.61 -1.73
CA ASP A 340 -4.73 -26.52 -0.58
C ASP A 340 -5.98 -26.40 0.30
N TYR A 341 -7.15 -26.40 -0.35
CA TYR A 341 -8.44 -26.37 0.34
C TYR A 341 -8.67 -27.66 1.14
N VAL A 342 -8.62 -27.55 2.45
CA VAL A 342 -9.35 -28.47 3.34
C VAL A 342 -10.81 -28.48 2.87
N VAL A 343 -11.39 -29.67 2.66
CA VAL A 343 -12.80 -29.82 2.26
C VAL A 343 -13.66 -29.91 3.52
N PRO A 344 -14.37 -28.84 3.93
CA PRO A 344 -15.08 -28.84 5.21
C PRO A 344 -16.27 -29.79 5.17
N GLN A 345 -16.53 -30.43 6.31
CA GLN A 345 -17.55 -31.46 6.47
C GLN A 345 -18.87 -30.83 6.93
N ASN A 346 -19.34 -29.85 6.17
CA ASN A 346 -20.50 -29.01 6.50
C ASN A 346 -21.74 -29.85 6.85
N VAL A 347 -22.55 -29.39 7.80
CA VAL A 347 -23.91 -29.92 8.01
C VAL A 347 -24.78 -29.73 6.76
N ALA A 348 -25.67 -30.69 6.50
CA ALA A 348 -26.62 -30.62 5.39
C ALA A 348 -27.84 -29.72 5.71
N VAL A 349 -27.59 -28.48 6.17
CA VAL A 349 -28.61 -27.51 6.62
C VAL A 349 -28.49 -26.21 5.85
N VAL A 350 -29.63 -25.63 5.47
CA VAL A 350 -29.75 -24.27 4.92
C VAL A 350 -30.55 -23.44 5.91
N ALA A 351 -29.95 -22.38 6.45
CA ALA A 351 -30.57 -21.45 7.40
C ALA A 351 -29.75 -20.16 7.50
N ASP A 352 -30.41 -19.03 7.76
CA ASP A 352 -29.76 -17.76 8.02
C ASP A 352 -29.46 -17.62 9.51
N VAL A 353 -28.17 -17.55 9.87
CA VAL A 353 -27.75 -17.34 11.27
C VAL A 353 -28.04 -15.90 11.71
N THR A 354 -27.90 -14.93 10.81
CA THR A 354 -28.13 -13.51 11.05
C THR A 354 -29.48 -13.08 10.46
N GLY A 355 -30.25 -12.28 11.20
CA GLY A 355 -31.56 -11.78 10.75
C GLY A 355 -32.71 -12.80 10.68
N GLY A 356 -32.51 -14.03 11.16
CA GLY A 356 -33.52 -15.10 11.20
C GLY A 356 -33.65 -15.79 12.56
N ASP A 357 -34.63 -16.69 12.69
CA ASP A 357 -34.94 -17.45 13.91
C ASP A 357 -33.93 -18.60 14.20
N PHE A 358 -32.62 -18.36 14.06
CA PHE A 358 -31.58 -19.38 14.31
C PHE A 358 -31.11 -19.36 15.77
N HIS A 359 -31.54 -20.37 16.52
CA HIS A 359 -31.37 -20.45 17.97
C HIS A 359 -30.32 -21.48 18.39
N ARG A 360 -30.08 -21.55 19.71
CA ARG A 360 -29.16 -22.52 20.31
C ARG A 360 -29.52 -23.96 19.99
N GLU A 361 -30.80 -24.30 20.04
CA GLU A 361 -31.30 -25.62 19.76
C GLU A 361 -30.97 -26.07 18.32
N ASP A 362 -30.98 -25.15 17.35
CA ASP A 362 -30.60 -25.42 15.97
C ASP A 362 -29.09 -25.66 15.85
N TYR A 363 -28.27 -24.84 16.53
CA TYR A 363 -26.82 -25.04 16.56
C TYR A 363 -26.40 -26.34 17.27
N GLU A 364 -27.07 -26.69 18.38
CA GLU A 364 -26.86 -27.95 19.09
C GLU A 364 -27.28 -29.16 18.23
N GLU A 365 -28.34 -29.05 17.41
CA GLU A 365 -28.69 -30.11 16.46
C GLU A 365 -27.73 -30.19 15.26
N CYS A 366 -27.20 -29.06 14.78
CA CYS A 366 -26.11 -29.07 13.79
C CYS A 366 -24.86 -29.78 14.33
N LEU A 367 -24.51 -29.60 15.62
CA LEU A 367 -23.44 -30.39 16.25
C LEU A 367 -23.80 -31.88 16.33
N ASN A 368 -25.04 -32.23 16.72
CA ASN A 368 -25.51 -33.62 16.72
C ASN A 368 -25.43 -34.26 15.32
N MET A 369 -25.72 -33.52 14.24
CA MET A 369 -25.58 -34.00 12.87
C MET A 369 -24.12 -34.36 12.54
N LEU A 370 -23.14 -33.56 12.96
CA LEU A 370 -21.72 -33.88 12.78
C LEU A 370 -21.35 -35.18 13.52
N ASP A 371 -21.78 -35.33 14.78
CA ASP A 371 -21.54 -36.53 15.60
C ASP A 371 -22.20 -37.80 15.03
N ARG A 372 -23.34 -37.66 14.34
CA ARG A 372 -24.02 -38.75 13.61
C ARG A 372 -23.37 -39.06 12.25
N GLY A 373 -22.44 -38.22 11.77
CA GLY A 373 -21.84 -38.35 10.44
C GLY A 373 -22.75 -37.88 9.30
N GLU A 374 -23.74 -37.03 9.58
CA GLU A 374 -24.67 -36.45 8.62
C GLU A 374 -24.05 -35.21 7.93
N THR A 375 -22.84 -35.40 7.41
CA THR A 375 -22.01 -34.35 6.79
C THR A 375 -22.14 -34.34 5.27
N MET A 376 -21.93 -33.17 4.68
CA MET A 376 -21.80 -32.96 3.25
C MET A 376 -20.41 -32.35 2.96
N PRO A 377 -19.42 -33.17 2.51
CA PRO A 377 -18.10 -32.67 2.15
C PRO A 377 -18.21 -31.71 0.96
N ARG A 378 -17.96 -30.42 1.19
CA ARG A 378 -18.12 -29.38 0.16
C ARG A 378 -17.08 -28.28 0.33
N MET A 379 -16.16 -28.22 -0.62
CA MET A 379 -15.10 -27.21 -0.70
C MET A 379 -15.70 -25.80 -0.64
N VAL A 380 -15.06 -24.90 0.11
CA VAL A 380 -15.30 -23.47 -0.03
C VAL A 380 -14.68 -23.04 -1.36
N GLY A 381 -15.48 -22.44 -2.24
CA GLY A 381 -15.05 -22.13 -3.60
C GLY A 381 -14.75 -20.65 -3.81
N TYR A 382 -13.98 -20.33 -4.83
CA TYR A 382 -14.13 -19.03 -5.51
C TYR A 382 -15.44 -19.03 -6.34
N SER A 383 -15.90 -17.85 -6.78
CA SER A 383 -17.03 -17.79 -7.71
C SER A 383 -16.72 -18.52 -9.01
N SER A 384 -17.53 -19.51 -9.40
CA SER A 384 -17.41 -20.17 -10.69
C SER A 384 -17.97 -19.35 -11.87
N SER A 385 -18.47 -18.14 -11.62
CA SER A 385 -18.92 -17.22 -12.67
C SER A 385 -18.55 -15.78 -12.33
N ALA A 386 -17.67 -15.20 -13.16
CA ALA A 386 -17.14 -13.87 -12.95
C ALA A 386 -18.18 -12.78 -13.27
N GLY A 387 -18.11 -11.67 -12.54
CA GLY A 387 -19.07 -10.56 -12.59
C GLY A 387 -20.45 -10.89 -12.02
N LYS A 388 -20.64 -12.07 -11.41
CA LYS A 388 -21.93 -12.51 -10.86
C LYS A 388 -22.18 -12.00 -9.43
N PHE A 389 -21.14 -12.00 -8.60
CA PHE A 389 -21.24 -11.73 -7.16
C PHE A 389 -20.57 -10.42 -6.74
N VAL A 390 -20.29 -9.55 -7.71
CA VAL A 390 -19.78 -8.20 -7.52
C VAL A 390 -20.45 -7.25 -8.53
N GLY A 391 -20.68 -5.98 -8.15
CA GLY A 391 -21.27 -5.00 -9.08
C GLY A 391 -21.49 -3.61 -8.49
N LEU A 392 -22.29 -2.79 -9.17
CA LEU A 392 -22.68 -1.44 -8.74
C LEU A 392 -24.05 -1.41 -8.04
N ASP A 393 -24.18 -0.52 -7.06
CA ASP A 393 -25.45 -0.03 -6.52
C ASP A 393 -25.52 1.49 -6.74
N HIS A 394 -26.24 1.88 -7.79
CA HIS A 394 -26.40 3.28 -8.22
C HIS A 394 -27.28 4.12 -7.28
N GLU A 395 -28.11 3.50 -6.43
CA GLU A 395 -28.91 4.23 -5.44
C GLU A 395 -28.07 4.59 -4.21
N ARG A 396 -27.07 3.75 -3.89
CA ARG A 396 -26.11 3.98 -2.79
C ARG A 396 -24.80 4.67 -3.21
N ASN A 397 -24.51 4.77 -4.51
CA ASN A 397 -23.15 5.09 -5.02
C ASN A 397 -22.10 4.13 -4.41
N ALA A 398 -22.33 2.83 -4.53
CA ALA A 398 -21.50 1.80 -3.90
C ALA A 398 -21.07 0.71 -4.89
N LEU A 399 -19.97 0.03 -4.58
CA LEU A 399 -19.74 -1.32 -5.05
C LEU A 399 -20.39 -2.28 -4.05
N TRP A 400 -20.96 -3.39 -4.54
CA TRP A 400 -21.39 -4.51 -3.70
C TRP A 400 -20.59 -5.77 -4.03
N PHE A 401 -20.45 -6.63 -3.03
CA PHE A 401 -19.89 -7.98 -3.11
C PHE A 401 -20.77 -8.91 -2.25
N GLU A 402 -20.95 -10.17 -2.64
CA GLU A 402 -22.00 -11.00 -2.05
C GLU A 402 -21.67 -12.49 -1.98
N ASN A 403 -21.78 -13.10 -0.80
CA ASN A 403 -21.83 -14.55 -0.68
C ASN A 403 -23.22 -15.08 -1.10
N PRO A 404 -23.32 -16.05 -2.03
CA PRO A 404 -24.60 -16.56 -2.51
C PRO A 404 -25.44 -17.26 -1.44
N GLY A 405 -26.72 -16.86 -1.35
CA GLY A 405 -27.75 -17.63 -0.66
C GLY A 405 -28.04 -18.98 -1.35
N SER A 406 -28.55 -19.94 -0.58
CA SER A 406 -28.69 -21.34 -0.96
C SER A 406 -30.15 -21.79 -1.01
N GLU A 407 -30.57 -22.43 -2.11
CA GLU A 407 -31.94 -22.97 -2.25
C GLU A 407 -32.16 -24.29 -1.45
N SER A 408 -31.12 -25.11 -1.31
CA SER A 408 -31.14 -26.40 -0.61
C SER A 408 -29.70 -26.84 -0.30
N PRO A 409 -29.45 -27.80 0.62
CA PRO A 409 -28.09 -28.24 0.94
C PRO A 409 -27.33 -28.77 -0.29
N GLU A 410 -27.98 -29.50 -1.19
CA GLU A 410 -27.36 -29.99 -2.43
C GLU A 410 -26.94 -28.83 -3.36
N LYS A 411 -27.58 -27.67 -3.24
CA LYS A 411 -27.22 -26.39 -3.87
C LYS A 411 -26.54 -25.40 -2.91
N GLY A 412 -26.07 -25.85 -1.74
CA GLY A 412 -25.48 -24.99 -0.73
C GLY A 412 -24.17 -24.37 -1.21
N PHE A 413 -23.96 -23.08 -0.99
CA PHE A 413 -22.68 -22.44 -1.31
C PHE A 413 -22.11 -21.71 -0.09
N LYS A 414 -20.79 -21.84 0.05
CA LYS A 414 -19.92 -21.00 0.87
C LYS A 414 -18.75 -20.66 -0.06
N GLN A 415 -18.53 -19.37 -0.28
CA GLN A 415 -17.50 -18.91 -1.23
C GLN A 415 -16.58 -17.88 -0.59
N ASN A 416 -15.39 -17.71 -1.17
CA ASN A 416 -14.56 -16.55 -0.93
C ASN A 416 -14.78 -15.59 -2.12
N VAL A 417 -15.18 -14.35 -1.83
CA VAL A 417 -15.58 -13.33 -2.80
C VAL A 417 -15.11 -11.96 -2.34
N GLY A 418 -14.77 -11.07 -3.28
CA GLY A 418 -14.31 -9.74 -2.93
C GLY A 418 -13.95 -8.86 -4.12
N ILE A 419 -13.42 -7.69 -3.79
CA ILE A 419 -12.91 -6.70 -4.75
C ILE A 419 -11.50 -6.26 -4.38
N GLN A 420 -10.63 -6.14 -5.39
CA GLN A 420 -9.25 -5.69 -5.26
C GLN A 420 -9.07 -4.39 -6.04
N SER A 421 -8.34 -3.42 -5.50
CA SER A 421 -7.98 -2.22 -6.25
C SER A 421 -6.85 -2.48 -7.25
N ARG A 422 -6.85 -1.75 -8.36
CA ARG A 422 -5.90 -1.94 -9.48
C ARG A 422 -4.73 -0.95 -9.44
N VAL A 423 -4.73 -0.04 -8.45
CA VAL A 423 -3.83 1.12 -8.37
C VAL A 423 -3.13 1.11 -7.02
N GLY A 424 -1.94 0.52 -6.97
CA GLY A 424 -1.15 0.42 -5.74
C GLY A 424 -0.36 1.68 -5.42
N LEU A 425 -0.03 1.83 -4.13
CA LEU A 425 0.86 2.87 -3.59
C LEU A 425 1.84 2.24 -2.58
N THR A 426 2.80 3.03 -2.10
CA THR A 426 3.80 2.61 -1.09
C THR A 426 3.74 3.57 0.09
N TYR A 427 3.24 3.08 1.23
CA TYR A 427 2.75 3.87 2.37
C TYR A 427 1.52 4.73 2.05
N GLY A 428 0.76 5.06 3.10
CA GLY A 428 -0.44 5.88 3.01
C GLY A 428 -1.42 5.57 4.13
N LYS A 429 -2.40 6.44 4.31
CA LYS A 429 -3.56 6.20 5.17
C LYS A 429 -4.72 5.67 4.32
N TYR A 430 -4.81 4.35 4.22
CA TYR A 430 -5.83 3.64 3.44
C TYR A 430 -7.11 3.57 4.27
N ARG A 431 -8.12 4.39 3.94
CA ARG A 431 -9.39 4.47 4.68
C ARG A 431 -10.58 4.16 3.77
N ALA A 432 -11.34 3.13 4.13
CA ALA A 432 -12.55 2.68 3.42
C ALA A 432 -13.79 2.76 4.31
N LEU A 433 -14.91 3.26 3.79
CA LEU A 433 -16.24 3.14 4.40
C LEU A 433 -16.90 1.88 3.86
N ILE A 434 -16.98 0.83 4.69
CA ILE A 434 -17.49 -0.48 4.29
C ILE A 434 -18.70 -0.83 5.16
N GLN A 435 -19.78 -1.31 4.55
CA GLN A 435 -20.84 -2.04 5.24
C GLN A 435 -20.63 -3.51 4.96
N PHE A 436 -20.01 -4.23 5.91
CA PHE A 436 -20.09 -5.70 5.94
C PHE A 436 -21.47 -6.12 6.50
N PRO A 437 -22.03 -7.27 6.09
CA PRO A 437 -23.24 -7.82 6.70
C PRO A 437 -23.04 -8.17 8.19
N ASP A 438 -24.14 -8.33 8.92
CA ASP A 438 -24.11 -8.86 10.29
C ASP A 438 -23.42 -10.23 10.34
N GLN A 439 -22.54 -10.43 11.33
CA GLN A 439 -21.85 -11.69 11.57
C GLN A 439 -22.50 -12.54 12.67
N LEU A 440 -23.23 -11.93 13.62
CA LEU A 440 -23.81 -12.61 14.79
C LEU A 440 -25.35 -12.60 14.80
N SER A 441 -25.96 -13.67 15.32
CA SER A 441 -27.39 -13.71 15.69
C SER A 441 -27.66 -12.96 17.00
N GLU A 442 -28.94 -12.74 17.38
CA GLU A 442 -29.29 -12.15 18.69
C GLU A 442 -28.76 -12.96 19.90
N GLU A 443 -28.44 -14.25 19.71
CA GLU A 443 -27.80 -15.10 20.73
C GLU A 443 -26.27 -15.16 20.61
N GLY A 444 -25.66 -14.40 19.70
CA GLY A 444 -24.21 -14.33 19.50
C GLY A 444 -23.63 -15.48 18.67
N PHE A 445 -24.44 -16.24 17.92
CA PHE A 445 -23.98 -17.30 17.01
C PHE A 445 -23.40 -16.73 15.73
N TRP A 446 -22.23 -17.22 15.31
CA TRP A 446 -21.51 -16.73 14.13
C TRP A 446 -22.02 -17.36 12.84
N ASN A 447 -22.22 -16.55 11.81
CA ASN A 447 -22.56 -16.98 10.45
C ASN A 447 -21.38 -17.65 9.69
N GLY A 448 -20.19 -17.71 10.29
CA GLY A 448 -19.00 -18.37 9.75
C GLY A 448 -18.16 -17.55 8.77
N LEU A 449 -18.58 -16.31 8.42
CA LEU A 449 -17.80 -15.40 7.59
C LEU A 449 -16.68 -14.74 8.40
N THR A 450 -15.47 -14.78 7.85
CA THR A 450 -14.46 -13.75 8.07
C THR A 450 -14.72 -12.64 7.07
N GLU A 451 -14.77 -11.40 7.56
CA GLU A 451 -14.88 -10.18 6.73
C GLU A 451 -13.53 -9.46 6.83
N ALA A 452 -12.92 -9.06 5.71
CA ALA A 452 -11.56 -8.52 5.72
C ALA A 452 -11.40 -7.25 4.88
N PHE A 453 -10.58 -6.32 5.38
CA PHE A 453 -10.02 -5.18 4.63
C PHE A 453 -8.51 -5.19 4.81
N TRP A 454 -7.78 -5.40 3.71
CA TRP A 454 -6.37 -5.75 3.76
C TRP A 454 -5.60 -5.18 2.58
N LEU A 455 -4.27 -5.08 2.69
CA LEU A 455 -3.35 -4.66 1.64
C LEU A 455 -2.52 -5.86 1.19
N ILE A 456 -2.40 -6.12 -0.11
CA ILE A 456 -1.52 -7.15 -0.67
C ILE A 456 -0.56 -6.54 -1.70
N TYR A 457 0.64 -7.12 -1.86
CA TYR A 457 1.59 -6.75 -2.90
C TYR A 457 0.98 -6.78 -4.33
N GLN A 458 1.31 -5.78 -5.16
CA GLN A 458 0.59 -5.58 -6.43
C GLN A 458 0.97 -6.54 -7.58
N ASP A 459 2.23 -7.00 -7.65
CA ASP A 459 2.75 -7.85 -8.75
C ASP A 459 3.99 -8.62 -8.28
N ASP A 460 4.22 -9.78 -8.90
CA ASP A 460 5.39 -10.63 -8.62
C ASP A 460 6.72 -10.05 -9.15
N GLY A 461 6.66 -9.02 -10.00
CA GLY A 461 7.81 -8.48 -10.71
C GLY A 461 8.93 -7.95 -9.81
N THR A 462 10.17 -8.08 -10.28
CA THR A 462 11.38 -7.65 -9.53
C THR A 462 11.47 -6.15 -9.26
N TRP A 463 10.59 -5.35 -9.87
CA TRP A 463 10.39 -3.94 -9.55
C TRP A 463 9.74 -3.73 -8.18
N ASN A 464 8.97 -4.71 -7.71
CA ASN A 464 8.14 -4.67 -6.50
C ASN A 464 8.71 -5.49 -5.34
N LEU A 465 10.02 -5.71 -5.29
CA LEU A 465 10.68 -6.36 -4.16
C LEU A 465 10.70 -5.43 -2.94
N ARG A 466 10.37 -5.97 -1.76
CA ARG A 466 10.57 -5.30 -0.47
C ARG A 466 12.06 -5.26 -0.09
N SER A 467 12.42 -4.36 0.83
CA SER A 467 13.76 -4.22 1.39
C SER A 467 14.34 -5.54 1.90
N THR A 468 15.66 -5.68 1.83
CA THR A 468 16.39 -6.89 2.26
C THR A 468 16.15 -7.22 3.73
N CYS A 469 15.92 -8.50 4.02
CA CYS A 469 16.07 -9.07 5.36
C CYS A 469 17.41 -9.82 5.43
N GLU A 470 18.32 -9.44 6.32
CA GLU A 470 19.65 -10.06 6.48
C GLU A 470 19.54 -11.52 6.98
N GLY A 471 18.60 -11.80 7.89
CA GLY A 471 18.24 -13.16 8.30
C GLY A 471 17.38 -13.93 7.29
N GLY A 472 16.87 -13.23 6.26
CA GLY A 472 16.02 -13.75 5.20
C GLY A 472 14.55 -13.97 5.58
N TYR A 473 13.65 -13.61 4.67
CA TYR A 473 12.21 -13.90 4.72
C TYR A 473 11.94 -15.37 4.44
N ILE A 474 10.95 -15.99 5.10
CA ILE A 474 10.48 -17.34 4.73
C ILE A 474 9.65 -17.27 3.44
N GLU A 475 9.87 -18.23 2.53
CA GLU A 475 9.14 -18.28 1.26
C GLU A 475 7.61 -18.43 1.48
N PRO A 476 6.77 -17.56 0.88
CA PRO A 476 5.35 -17.46 1.23
C PRO A 476 4.55 -18.72 0.88
N HIS A 477 4.92 -19.42 -0.20
CA HIS A 477 4.20 -20.59 -0.72
C HIS A 477 4.56 -21.92 -0.03
N LEU A 478 5.47 -21.93 0.95
CA LEU A 478 5.81 -23.17 1.68
C LEU A 478 4.75 -23.54 2.72
N PRO A 479 4.44 -24.83 2.95
CA PRO A 479 3.62 -25.26 4.08
C PRO A 479 4.18 -24.78 5.43
N ASN A 480 3.32 -24.52 6.41
CA ASN A 480 3.77 -24.13 7.75
C ASN A 480 4.64 -25.23 8.38
N GLY A 481 5.84 -24.85 8.84
CA GLY A 481 6.88 -25.76 9.32
C GLY A 481 7.90 -26.21 8.27
N GLU A 482 7.69 -25.91 6.98
CA GLU A 482 8.76 -25.98 5.97
C GLU A 482 9.50 -24.63 5.89
N VAL A 483 10.83 -24.68 5.83
CA VAL A 483 11.68 -23.47 5.94
C VAL A 483 12.71 -23.42 4.81
N SER A 484 12.45 -22.55 3.84
CA SER A 484 13.48 -21.92 3.00
C SER A 484 13.43 -20.41 3.26
N ARG A 485 14.58 -19.74 3.19
CA ARG A 485 14.69 -18.29 3.43
C ARG A 485 15.38 -17.56 2.28
N THR A 486 14.80 -16.46 1.83
CA THR A 486 15.32 -15.59 0.78
C THR A 486 15.60 -14.19 1.32
N ALA A 487 16.69 -13.56 0.88
CA ALA A 487 17.06 -12.21 1.35
C ALA A 487 16.05 -11.12 0.93
N THR A 488 15.31 -11.34 -0.16
CA THR A 488 14.24 -10.45 -0.66
C THR A 488 13.06 -11.28 -1.15
N THR A 489 11.91 -10.62 -1.30
CA THR A 489 10.66 -11.17 -1.83
C THR A 489 9.76 -10.03 -2.31
N ASN A 490 8.74 -10.34 -3.10
CA ASN A 490 7.66 -9.44 -3.49
C ASN A 490 6.49 -9.49 -2.48
N TYR A 491 6.30 -10.63 -1.81
CA TYR A 491 5.15 -10.85 -0.93
C TYR A 491 5.18 -9.94 0.29
N SER A 492 4.08 -9.24 0.51
CA SER A 492 3.80 -8.37 1.64
C SER A 492 2.28 -8.24 1.77
N GLU A 493 1.80 -8.24 3.00
CA GLU A 493 0.38 -8.33 3.33
C GLU A 493 0.14 -7.68 4.71
N ILE A 494 -0.90 -6.86 4.85
CA ILE A 494 -1.28 -6.11 6.06
C ILE A 494 -2.80 -6.11 6.20
N ASP A 495 -3.32 -6.63 7.31
CA ASP A 495 -4.71 -7.09 7.36
C ASP A 495 -5.53 -6.50 8.51
N ILE A 496 -6.82 -6.30 8.25
CA ILE A 496 -7.91 -6.27 9.23
C ILE A 496 -8.80 -7.47 8.90
N GLU A 497 -8.77 -8.51 9.73
CA GLU A 497 -9.70 -9.65 9.65
C GLU A 497 -10.71 -9.57 10.80
N ILE A 498 -12.00 -9.69 10.50
CA ILE A 498 -13.09 -9.61 11.48
C ILE A 498 -13.69 -11.00 11.68
N ILE A 499 -13.51 -11.56 12.88
CA ILE A 499 -13.72 -12.98 13.18
C ILE A 499 -14.40 -13.22 14.54
N LYS A 500 -15.00 -14.40 14.71
CA LYS A 500 -15.49 -14.85 16.02
C LYS A 500 -14.52 -15.82 16.69
N THR A 501 -13.79 -15.34 17.70
CA THR A 501 -12.81 -16.13 18.46
C THR A 501 -12.65 -15.58 19.89
N SER A 502 -11.92 -16.27 20.78
CA SER A 502 -11.55 -15.72 22.10
C SER A 502 -10.61 -14.52 21.93
N ARG A 503 -10.73 -13.51 22.80
CA ARG A 503 -9.75 -12.40 22.88
C ARG A 503 -8.35 -12.87 23.31
N TYR A 504 -8.26 -14.05 23.93
CA TYR A 504 -7.01 -14.66 24.35
C TYR A 504 -6.51 -15.69 23.32
N TRP A 505 -5.20 -15.86 23.29
CA TRP A 505 -4.55 -16.94 22.54
C TRP A 505 -4.65 -18.27 23.30
N PRO A 506 -4.32 -19.43 22.70
CA PRO A 506 -4.17 -20.68 23.43
C PRO A 506 -3.20 -20.55 24.61
N SER A 507 -3.44 -21.29 25.69
CA SER A 507 -2.61 -21.21 26.91
C SER A 507 -1.13 -21.45 26.64
N THR A 508 -0.80 -22.35 25.71
CA THR A 508 0.56 -22.66 25.23
C THR A 508 1.31 -21.46 24.67
N SER A 509 0.63 -20.41 24.19
CA SER A 509 1.26 -19.21 23.63
C SER A 509 1.76 -18.21 24.68
N TYR A 510 1.36 -18.35 25.95
CA TYR A 510 1.76 -17.43 27.02
C TYR A 510 3.00 -17.91 27.78
N PRO A 511 3.84 -16.99 28.32
CA PRO A 511 4.89 -17.34 29.26
C PRO A 511 4.36 -18.15 30.45
N ASN A 512 5.00 -19.30 30.75
CA ASN A 512 4.54 -20.28 31.75
C ASN A 512 3.16 -20.90 31.46
N SER A 513 2.73 -20.91 30.19
CA SER A 513 1.51 -21.56 29.69
C SER A 513 0.21 -21.19 30.42
N THR A 514 0.12 -19.95 30.91
CA THR A 514 -0.98 -19.46 31.73
C THR A 514 -1.67 -18.28 31.06
N GLN A 515 -2.96 -18.41 30.72
CA GLN A 515 -3.75 -17.32 30.13
C GLN A 515 -4.01 -16.19 31.15
N PRO A 516 -4.13 -14.92 30.72
CA PRO A 516 -4.44 -13.79 31.62
C PRO A 516 -5.83 -13.87 32.26
N GLY A 517 -6.76 -14.58 31.63
CA GLY A 517 -8.13 -14.77 32.11
C GLY A 517 -8.84 -15.88 31.34
N PHE A 518 -10.10 -16.10 31.65
CA PHE A 518 -11.00 -16.97 30.89
C PHE A 518 -11.88 -16.09 29.98
N ASP A 519 -11.95 -16.45 28.70
CA ASP A 519 -12.92 -15.97 27.73
C ASP A 519 -13.23 -17.12 26.77
N ASP A 520 -14.49 -17.52 26.69
CA ASP A 520 -14.96 -18.58 25.79
C ASP A 520 -15.29 -18.06 24.38
N GLY A 521 -15.23 -16.75 24.15
CA GLY A 521 -15.55 -16.10 22.88
C GLY A 521 -17.05 -15.97 22.59
N ARG A 522 -17.96 -16.31 23.52
CA ARG A 522 -19.42 -16.42 23.28
C ARG A 522 -20.25 -15.19 23.64
N ASN A 523 -19.61 -14.05 23.85
CA ASN A 523 -20.27 -12.75 24.07
C ASN A 523 -20.80 -12.14 22.74
N ASN A 524 -21.32 -10.91 22.76
CA ASN A 524 -21.73 -10.19 21.53
C ASN A 524 -20.62 -9.28 20.93
N ASN A 525 -19.35 -9.63 21.18
CA ASN A 525 -18.21 -8.92 20.59
C ASN A 525 -17.64 -9.74 19.42
N LEU A 526 -17.04 -9.05 18.46
CA LEU A 526 -16.16 -9.64 17.47
C LEU A 526 -14.71 -9.43 17.87
N ILE A 527 -13.82 -10.24 17.32
CA ILE A 527 -12.39 -10.01 17.39
C ILE A 527 -11.94 -9.47 16.05
N ILE A 528 -11.30 -8.31 16.09
CA ILE A 528 -10.60 -7.75 14.95
C ILE A 528 -9.14 -8.17 15.08
N ALA A 529 -8.66 -8.98 14.15
CA ALA A 529 -7.25 -9.34 14.05
C ALA A 529 -6.54 -8.33 13.15
N CYS A 530 -5.42 -7.79 13.64
CA CYS A 530 -4.55 -6.88 12.91
C CYS A 530 -3.24 -7.60 12.63
N THR A 531 -2.96 -7.92 11.37
CA THR A 531 -1.87 -8.84 10.99
C THR A 531 -0.87 -8.15 10.06
N ASN A 532 0.43 -8.42 10.22
CA ASN A 532 1.50 -8.04 9.29
C ASN A 532 2.30 -9.27 8.87
N TRP A 533 2.42 -9.51 7.56
CA TRP A 533 3.23 -10.59 7.02
C TRP A 533 4.68 -10.12 6.81
N ASP A 534 5.43 -10.12 7.92
CA ASP A 534 6.89 -9.94 7.92
C ASP A 534 7.67 -11.19 7.46
N LEU A 535 6.95 -12.27 7.13
CA LEU A 535 7.45 -13.56 6.67
C LEU A 535 8.52 -14.14 7.62
N ALA A 536 8.33 -13.91 8.92
CA ALA A 536 9.25 -14.28 9.99
C ALA A 536 10.69 -13.76 9.81
N CYS A 537 10.87 -12.59 9.19
CA CYS A 537 12.16 -11.90 9.14
C CYS A 537 12.67 -11.60 10.57
N PRO A 538 13.87 -12.09 10.97
CA PRO A 538 14.34 -12.02 12.35
C PRO A 538 15.20 -10.77 12.65
N ASP A 539 15.32 -9.85 11.69
CA ASP A 539 16.12 -8.62 11.80
C ASP A 539 15.64 -7.62 12.89
N PRO A 540 14.33 -7.49 13.22
CA PRO A 540 13.88 -6.62 14.32
C PRO A 540 14.43 -7.07 15.68
N GLU A 541 14.97 -6.14 16.48
CA GLU A 541 15.60 -6.45 17.79
C GLU A 541 14.66 -7.18 18.76
N GLY A 542 13.36 -6.89 18.69
CA GLY A 542 12.27 -7.51 19.44
C GLY A 542 11.54 -8.64 18.70
N PHE A 543 12.14 -9.27 17.68
CA PHE A 543 11.57 -10.44 17.02
C PHE A 543 11.27 -11.56 18.04
N HIS A 544 10.03 -12.06 18.01
CA HIS A 544 9.53 -13.00 19.02
C HIS A 544 8.46 -13.95 18.44
N TRP A 545 8.16 -14.98 19.24
CA TRP A 545 7.02 -15.88 19.11
C TRP A 545 6.38 -16.11 20.48
N GLY A 546 5.18 -16.70 20.50
CA GLY A 546 4.28 -16.60 21.63
C GLY A 546 3.72 -15.18 21.78
N VAL A 547 3.14 -14.88 22.94
CA VAL A 547 2.47 -13.60 23.22
C VAL A 547 3.43 -12.56 23.80
N SER A 548 3.45 -11.36 23.22
CA SER A 548 4.24 -10.21 23.69
C SER A 548 3.41 -8.91 23.72
N PRO A 549 3.62 -8.00 24.69
CA PRO A 549 2.99 -6.68 24.69
C PRO A 549 3.77 -5.64 23.86
N ILE A 550 3.06 -4.71 23.21
CA ILE A 550 3.63 -3.49 22.65
C ILE A 550 2.79 -2.27 23.08
N ALA A 551 3.46 -1.16 23.43
CA ALA A 551 2.81 0.04 23.95
C ALA A 551 2.72 1.13 22.87
N TYR A 552 1.55 1.78 22.77
CA TYR A 552 1.32 2.93 21.89
C TYR A 552 0.34 3.91 22.55
N GLY A 553 0.81 5.14 22.78
CA GLY A 553 0.12 6.10 23.64
C GLY A 553 -0.02 5.54 25.07
N ASP A 554 -1.22 5.69 25.65
CA ASP A 554 -1.57 5.10 26.94
C ASP A 554 -2.09 3.64 26.83
N THR A 555 -2.15 3.07 25.62
CA THR A 555 -2.67 1.72 25.35
C THR A 555 -1.54 0.69 25.23
N THR A 556 -1.78 -0.53 25.70
CA THR A 556 -0.92 -1.69 25.45
C THR A 556 -1.66 -2.71 24.58
N TYR A 557 -1.16 -2.92 23.37
CA TYR A 557 -1.59 -3.95 22.43
C TYR A 557 -0.81 -5.25 22.69
N VAL A 558 -1.26 -6.35 22.09
CA VAL A 558 -0.72 -7.69 22.38
C VAL A 558 -0.53 -8.45 21.07
N THR A 559 0.72 -8.61 20.65
CA THR A 559 1.11 -9.32 19.44
C THR A 559 1.40 -10.80 19.72
N HIS A 560 1.28 -11.61 18.67
CA HIS A 560 1.48 -13.05 18.72
C HIS A 560 1.94 -13.61 17.37
N ARG A 561 2.84 -14.59 17.44
CA ARG A 561 3.31 -15.45 16.35
C ARG A 561 3.41 -16.87 16.90
N TRP A 562 2.98 -17.90 16.16
CA TRP A 562 2.93 -19.28 16.69
C TRP A 562 4.30 -19.85 17.09
N ASP A 563 5.31 -19.65 16.24
CA ASP A 563 6.70 -20.11 16.39
C ASP A 563 7.66 -19.21 15.58
N ASP A 564 8.97 -19.47 15.60
CA ASP A 564 10.00 -18.69 14.89
C ASP A 564 10.01 -18.87 13.36
N THR A 565 9.10 -19.69 12.83
CA THR A 565 8.92 -19.94 11.39
C THR A 565 7.56 -19.47 10.85
N TYR A 566 6.61 -19.12 11.73
CA TYR A 566 5.29 -18.65 11.31
C TYR A 566 5.35 -17.23 10.73
N LYS A 567 4.83 -17.10 9.51
CA LYS A 567 5.08 -15.99 8.58
C LYS A 567 4.46 -14.65 8.97
N ALA A 568 3.47 -14.64 9.85
CA ALA A 568 2.72 -13.46 10.21
C ALA A 568 2.84 -13.13 11.70
N LEU A 569 2.78 -11.84 12.03
CA LEU A 569 2.62 -11.34 13.39
C LEU A 569 1.23 -10.72 13.50
N THR A 570 0.44 -11.14 14.49
CA THR A 570 -0.98 -10.77 14.64
C THR A 570 -1.26 -10.18 16.02
N SER A 571 -2.04 -9.11 16.08
CA SER A 571 -2.67 -8.62 17.31
C SER A 571 -4.18 -8.92 17.29
N LYS A 572 -4.79 -9.13 18.46
CA LYS A 572 -6.25 -9.29 18.61
C LYS A 572 -6.84 -8.12 19.40
N TYR A 573 -7.86 -7.47 18.84
CA TYR A 573 -8.68 -6.46 19.52
C TYR A 573 -10.12 -6.95 19.66
N GLU A 574 -10.74 -6.76 20.82
CA GLU A 574 -12.14 -7.15 21.05
C GLU A 574 -13.04 -5.93 20.97
N TYR A 575 -14.06 -5.96 20.11
CA TYR A 575 -14.95 -4.82 19.88
C TYR A 575 -16.42 -5.27 19.69
N PRO A 576 -17.44 -4.46 20.07
CA PRO A 576 -18.84 -4.87 19.95
C PRO A 576 -19.26 -5.13 18.50
N HIS A 577 -20.08 -6.16 18.27
CA HIS A 577 -20.61 -6.49 16.93
C HIS A 577 -21.18 -5.26 16.20
N ASP A 578 -22.09 -4.55 16.88
CA ASP A 578 -22.82 -3.38 16.37
C ASP A 578 -21.96 -2.10 16.27
N MET A 579 -20.64 -2.22 16.46
CA MET A 579 -19.62 -1.19 16.19
C MET A 579 -18.54 -1.69 15.21
N THR A 580 -18.69 -2.91 14.69
CA THR A 580 -17.67 -3.64 13.91
C THR A 580 -18.18 -4.15 12.57
N VAL A 581 -19.47 -4.46 12.42
CA VAL A 581 -20.14 -4.88 11.16
C VAL A 581 -21.62 -4.45 11.16
N GLY A 582 -22.38 -4.80 10.11
CA GLY A 582 -23.83 -4.61 10.03
C GLY A 582 -24.24 -3.28 9.37
N HIS A 583 -23.57 -2.18 9.71
CA HIS A 583 -23.78 -0.85 9.12
C HIS A 583 -22.49 -0.27 8.49
N PRO A 584 -22.56 0.87 7.78
CA PRO A 584 -21.37 1.53 7.23
C PRO A 584 -20.41 2.01 8.32
N ILE A 585 -19.20 1.46 8.33
CA ILE A 585 -18.14 1.76 9.30
C ILE A 585 -16.85 2.11 8.53
N TYR A 586 -16.05 3.06 9.02
CA TYR A 586 -14.72 3.30 8.48
C TYR A 586 -13.71 2.31 9.06
N TYR A 587 -12.88 1.74 8.19
CA TYR A 587 -11.72 0.92 8.51
C TYR A 587 -10.49 1.63 7.96
N GLU A 588 -9.41 1.72 8.74
CA GLU A 588 -8.21 2.45 8.36
C GLU A 588 -6.94 1.65 8.64
N ILE A 589 -6.08 1.54 7.62
CA ILE A 589 -4.70 1.07 7.72
C ILE A 589 -3.79 2.27 7.43
N ASP A 590 -3.17 2.82 8.46
CA ASP A 590 -2.16 3.88 8.38
C ASP A 590 -0.77 3.22 8.40
N TRP A 591 -0.34 2.83 7.20
CA TRP A 591 0.91 2.12 6.95
C TRP A 591 2.02 3.12 6.66
N GLN A 592 3.00 3.16 7.57
CA GLN A 592 4.11 4.11 7.60
C GLN A 592 5.45 3.37 7.39
N PRO A 593 6.58 4.08 7.20
CA PRO A 593 7.87 3.42 6.96
C PRO A 593 8.49 2.75 8.19
N ASP A 594 8.01 3.09 9.39
CA ASP A 594 8.51 2.61 10.68
C ASP A 594 7.43 1.92 11.53
N ARG A 595 6.15 2.00 11.15
CA ARG A 595 5.02 1.41 11.89
C ARG A 595 3.78 1.18 11.03
N ILE A 596 2.86 0.37 11.55
CA ILE A 596 1.51 0.19 11.04
C ILE A 596 0.54 0.49 12.19
N ILE A 597 -0.46 1.33 11.94
CA ILE A 597 -1.55 1.64 12.87
C ILE A 597 -2.86 1.23 12.21
N TRP A 598 -3.70 0.49 12.93
CA TRP A 598 -5.03 0.08 12.46
C TRP A 598 -6.11 0.77 13.31
N SER A 599 -7.16 1.30 12.66
CA SER A 599 -8.26 1.99 13.35
C SER A 599 -9.63 1.65 12.77
N ILE A 600 -10.69 1.80 13.57
CA ILE A 600 -12.10 1.58 13.18
C ILE A 600 -13.04 2.64 13.80
N GLY A 601 -14.12 3.03 13.13
CA GLY A 601 -15.18 3.87 13.74
C GLY A 601 -16.20 4.44 12.76
N ASP A 602 -17.27 5.05 13.26
CA ASP A 602 -18.39 5.55 12.44
C ASP A 602 -18.05 6.83 11.65
N ALA A 603 -17.03 7.59 12.07
CA ALA A 603 -16.55 8.81 11.41
C ALA A 603 -15.01 8.91 11.44
N PRO A 604 -14.36 9.56 10.44
CA PRO A 604 -12.89 9.58 10.33
C PRO A 604 -12.15 10.28 11.48
N ASP A 605 -12.82 11.16 12.22
CA ASP A 605 -12.31 11.86 13.40
C ASP A 605 -12.78 11.25 14.74
N GLU A 606 -13.62 10.20 14.70
CA GLU A 606 -14.09 9.44 15.87
C GLU A 606 -13.52 8.00 15.92
N MET A 607 -12.59 7.65 15.02
CA MET A 607 -11.99 6.32 14.94
C MET A 607 -11.13 5.97 16.17
N VAL A 608 -11.27 4.74 16.67
CA VAL A 608 -10.44 4.17 17.74
C VAL A 608 -9.31 3.32 17.16
N VAL A 609 -8.12 3.41 17.74
CA VAL A 609 -6.96 2.57 17.35
C VAL A 609 -7.12 1.17 17.94
N ILE A 610 -7.13 0.17 17.06
CA ILE A 610 -7.34 -1.26 17.38
C ILE A 610 -6.06 -2.08 17.28
N GLY A 611 -5.08 -1.64 16.50
CA GLY A 611 -3.80 -2.35 16.34
C GLY A 611 -2.62 -1.39 16.22
N TYR A 612 -1.45 -1.86 16.68
CA TYR A 612 -0.18 -1.18 16.52
C TYR A 612 0.97 -2.18 16.41
N MET A 613 1.86 -1.97 15.43
CA MET A 613 3.13 -2.67 15.31
C MET A 613 4.19 -1.72 14.73
N ASP A 614 5.45 -1.89 15.10
CA ASP A 614 6.56 -1.08 14.57
C ASP A 614 7.81 -1.91 14.29
N THR A 615 8.81 -1.26 13.66
CA THR A 615 10.08 -1.86 13.27
C THR A 615 10.95 -2.36 14.44
N THR A 616 10.53 -2.18 15.70
CA THR A 616 11.19 -2.84 16.84
C THR A 616 10.82 -4.32 16.96
N ILE A 617 9.64 -4.74 16.48
CA ILE A 617 9.14 -6.13 16.63
C ILE A 617 8.82 -6.86 15.32
N THR A 618 8.66 -6.14 14.20
CA THR A 618 8.23 -6.73 12.91
C THR A 618 8.88 -6.02 11.72
N MET A 619 9.11 -6.72 10.62
CA MET A 619 9.56 -6.09 9.37
C MET A 619 8.36 -5.49 8.64
N VAL A 620 8.19 -4.17 8.77
CA VAL A 620 7.18 -3.40 8.02
C VAL A 620 7.53 -3.43 6.52
N PRO A 621 6.58 -3.71 5.61
CA PRO A 621 6.85 -3.75 4.17
C PRO A 621 7.00 -2.33 3.57
N ASP A 622 7.72 -2.24 2.45
CA ASP A 622 8.08 -0.96 1.79
C ASP A 622 7.96 -1.00 0.24
N ASN A 623 7.39 -2.06 -0.33
CA ASN A 623 7.08 -2.19 -1.75
C ASN A 623 5.67 -1.65 -2.08
N GLN A 624 5.18 -1.81 -3.31
CA GLN A 624 3.88 -1.27 -3.73
C GLN A 624 2.76 -2.28 -3.50
N MET A 625 1.73 -1.86 -2.76
CA MET A 625 0.58 -2.69 -2.35
C MET A 625 -0.75 -2.07 -2.78
N VAL A 626 -1.74 -2.96 -2.98
CA VAL A 626 -3.12 -2.67 -3.37
C VAL A 626 -4.09 -3.18 -2.30
N PRO A 627 -5.09 -2.40 -1.89
CA PRO A 627 -6.14 -2.87 -1.00
C PRO A 627 -7.08 -3.89 -1.67
N VAL A 628 -7.59 -4.77 -0.82
CA VAL A 628 -8.56 -5.83 -1.10
C VAL A 628 -9.63 -5.80 0.00
N ILE A 629 -10.87 -6.12 -0.36
CA ILE A 629 -11.99 -6.32 0.57
C ILE A 629 -12.62 -7.68 0.26
N THR A 630 -12.71 -8.57 1.23
CA THR A 630 -13.19 -9.95 1.04
C THR A 630 -14.16 -10.45 2.11
N GLN A 631 -15.03 -11.37 1.67
CA GLN A 631 -15.88 -12.25 2.45
C GLN A 631 -15.38 -13.68 2.29
N GLU A 632 -14.98 -14.33 3.38
CA GLU A 632 -14.27 -15.61 3.32
C GLU A 632 -14.74 -16.63 4.35
N PHE A 633 -14.82 -17.90 3.94
CA PHE A 633 -15.10 -19.03 4.83
C PHE A 633 -13.84 -19.89 5.00
N HIS A 634 -13.04 -19.62 6.03
CA HIS A 634 -11.83 -20.41 6.31
C HIS A 634 -12.12 -21.70 7.09
N ASP A 635 -11.10 -22.56 7.24
CA ASP A 635 -11.12 -23.64 8.22
C ASP A 635 -11.01 -23.06 9.65
N GLY A 636 -11.88 -23.51 10.56
CA GLY A 636 -11.81 -23.13 11.98
C GLY A 636 -10.50 -23.52 12.66
N ALA A 637 -9.72 -24.43 12.07
CA ALA A 637 -8.35 -24.74 12.51
C ALA A 637 -7.39 -23.54 12.45
N TRP A 638 -7.63 -22.54 11.58
CA TRP A 638 -6.80 -21.33 11.49
C TRP A 638 -6.97 -20.45 12.74
N TRP A 639 -8.15 -20.48 13.37
CA TRP A 639 -8.48 -19.74 14.57
C TRP A 639 -8.80 -20.71 15.74
N PRO A 640 -7.79 -21.38 16.34
CA PRO A 640 -7.96 -22.50 17.29
C PRO A 640 -8.53 -22.13 18.67
N THR A 641 -9.13 -20.93 18.78
CA THR A 641 -9.88 -20.41 19.93
C THR A 641 -11.29 -19.95 19.54
N ALA A 642 -11.79 -20.38 18.37
CA ALA A 642 -13.17 -20.13 17.92
C ALA A 642 -14.20 -20.82 18.85
N PRO A 643 -15.29 -20.14 19.28
CA PRO A 643 -16.33 -20.70 20.14
C PRO A 643 -17.24 -21.72 19.44
N TYR A 644 -17.25 -21.71 18.11
CA TYR A 644 -18.17 -22.44 17.24
C TYR A 644 -17.38 -23.28 16.23
N HIS A 645 -17.82 -24.52 16.04
CA HIS A 645 -17.28 -25.44 15.05
C HIS A 645 -17.76 -25.05 13.64
N GLN A 646 -16.85 -24.63 12.75
CA GLN A 646 -17.17 -24.09 11.41
C GLN A 646 -18.05 -25.05 10.55
N ASN A 647 -17.81 -26.36 10.62
CA ASN A 647 -18.66 -27.35 9.91
C ASN A 647 -20.12 -27.39 10.40
N ALA A 648 -20.42 -26.93 11.62
CA ALA A 648 -21.79 -26.87 12.16
C ALA A 648 -22.53 -25.57 11.81
N VAL A 649 -21.85 -24.61 11.20
CA VAL A 649 -22.49 -23.42 10.61
C VAL A 649 -23.24 -23.86 9.35
N PRO A 650 -24.54 -23.54 9.19
CA PRO A 650 -25.33 -23.92 8.01
C PRO A 650 -24.81 -23.24 6.73
N PHE A 651 -25.40 -23.60 5.59
CA PHE A 651 -25.31 -22.78 4.39
C PHE A 651 -26.30 -21.62 4.49
N PRO A 652 -25.92 -20.38 4.16
CA PRO A 652 -26.83 -19.23 4.22
C PRO A 652 -27.98 -19.42 3.23
N ALA A 653 -29.20 -19.08 3.62
CA ALA A 653 -30.39 -19.20 2.77
C ALA A 653 -30.59 -17.94 1.92
N LEU A 654 -30.44 -16.77 2.54
CA LEU A 654 -30.34 -15.46 1.89
C LEU A 654 -28.88 -15.11 1.54
N PRO A 655 -28.63 -14.25 0.54
CA PRO A 655 -27.27 -13.81 0.23
C PRO A 655 -26.71 -12.86 1.30
N LEU A 656 -25.43 -13.02 1.63
CA LEU A 656 -24.71 -12.21 2.61
C LEU A 656 -23.93 -11.12 1.87
N ARG A 657 -24.53 -9.92 1.75
CA ARG A 657 -24.02 -8.82 0.90
C ARG A 657 -23.26 -7.76 1.70
N GLY A 658 -22.03 -7.49 1.30
CA GLY A 658 -21.25 -6.32 1.71
C GLY A 658 -21.25 -5.20 0.67
N TYR A 659 -20.86 -3.99 1.09
CA TYR A 659 -20.80 -2.78 0.27
C TYR A 659 -19.56 -1.93 0.56
N LEU A 660 -18.90 -1.41 -0.48
CA LEU A 660 -17.91 -0.34 -0.39
C LEU A 660 -18.53 1.00 -0.82
N LEU A 661 -18.59 1.96 0.11
CA LEU A 661 -19.30 3.23 -0.04
C LEU A 661 -18.35 4.42 -0.29
N GLU A 662 -17.17 4.41 0.32
CA GLU A 662 -16.07 5.34 0.04
C GLU A 662 -14.73 4.60 0.15
N PHE A 663 -13.73 4.98 -0.66
CA PHE A 663 -12.35 4.57 -0.40
C PHE A 663 -11.37 5.70 -0.77
N THR A 664 -10.45 5.98 0.16
CA THR A 664 -9.44 7.05 0.08
C THR A 664 -8.05 6.57 0.48
N VAL A 665 -7.03 7.19 -0.10
CA VAL A 665 -5.65 7.16 0.41
C VAL A 665 -5.16 8.59 0.64
N GLU A 666 -4.61 8.84 1.83
CA GLU A 666 -4.09 10.13 2.33
C GLU A 666 -2.61 10.09 2.76
#